data_AF-A0A5C0AZX8-F1
#
_entry.id   AF-A0A5C0AZX8-F1
#
_cell.length_a   1.000
_cell.length_b   1.000
_cell.length_c   1.000
_cell.angle_alpha   90.00
_cell.angle_beta   90.00
_cell.angle_gamma   90.00
#
_symmetry.space_group_name_H-M   'P 1'
#
loop_
_entity.id
_entity.type
_entity.pdbx_description
1 polymer ?
#
loop_
_entity_poly.entity_id
_entity_poly.type
_entity_poly.pdbx_seq_one_letter_code
_entity_poly.pdbx_strand_id
1 'polypeptide(L)'
;MSRITTLAANLQQCLDAADIDAALLALGKRGIDLDVLESPEKPHAVIGLAALLTTAAQLRAGYPELVAPLLDGLSDALAPAHRRGEGNWRVLGPFRFLFAPLIDAALAMQSQGRAIDLLNSCRREMRGQVDDGSYADPQVAALIAHPAFMAVAGFVDKRHGDGRHTHVNTSGSPFHIDWPWLLTRYEQALALGQPDHRLMDVQTCHAGLVESALLAEVPKRAMPLIDQELDWYLSNPAIDTSHFEFNAICVLAVLGQYERALESARILVRRGYHLPWRFRLASAQRMVWTQDMRQNEWLGDLAQTPAYQRFVEEELPGPMLDDDADCNPLCVVKDGTWTGKKPKRCAVSRVMIQPGGEVVRFRRLFNRASDGGLEMADRDAFAASDWQVARAKFDANAIPLAKLFPRNVTRDAKLDGAPHIHAFVHALARAPGNLDMAQAVSLIAEHAPPPVPYTWNQGTSANRWALAIPGFAGADGHGDAISLAWCLVKAGYRETLLAQVASLPTDRADKVFAMLATFDDEVMRQAAAVHFALPDLPQIMALVFKDRLALEDHALLAAFGHQHARYRAGLVAAMRAYGLHLYSNNRPKVDWFLAGLEHYSLAGGSALLYLLIDHPEDDPVLQTVIDKGWLPDKALGSVDDYANTKPFYVRAALFHLARHQPERLDAWLTPDAVLRWTDMAYDRETLRLVKKLKARKPASQRKTPV
;
A
#
# COMPACT_ATOMS: atom_id res chain seq x y z
N MET A 1 39.71 -27.82 -19.45
CA MET A 1 38.92 -26.60 -19.76
C MET A 1 37.91 -26.39 -18.65
N SER A 2 37.72 -25.17 -18.16
CA SER A 2 36.62 -24.89 -17.24
C SER A 2 35.28 -25.12 -17.97
N ARG A 3 34.23 -25.57 -17.28
CA ARG A 3 32.90 -25.76 -17.91
C ARG A 3 32.32 -24.45 -18.45
N ILE A 4 32.68 -23.30 -17.86
CA ILE A 4 32.39 -21.95 -18.42
C ILE A 4 33.02 -21.78 -19.80
N THR A 5 34.27 -22.18 -19.99
CA THR A 5 34.92 -22.16 -21.33
C THR A 5 34.20 -23.10 -22.30
N THR A 6 33.59 -24.19 -21.80
CA THR A 6 32.83 -25.13 -22.63
C THR A 6 31.49 -24.54 -23.08
N LEU A 7 30.74 -23.90 -22.18
CA LEU A 7 29.53 -23.13 -22.53
C LEU A 7 29.88 -21.98 -23.48
N ALA A 8 31.00 -21.29 -23.18
CA ALA A 8 31.80 -20.42 -24.04
C ALA A 8 31.79 -20.84 -25.51
N ALA A 9 32.49 -21.96 -25.73
CA ALA A 9 32.71 -22.56 -27.04
C ALA A 9 31.43 -23.08 -27.68
N ASN A 10 30.49 -23.63 -26.91
CA ASN A 10 29.21 -24.11 -27.43
C ASN A 10 28.36 -22.96 -27.99
N LEU A 11 28.33 -21.81 -27.30
CA LEU A 11 27.64 -20.62 -27.81
C LEU A 11 28.31 -20.11 -29.09
N GLN A 12 29.64 -20.07 -29.13
CA GLN A 12 30.39 -19.68 -30.32
C GLN A 12 30.04 -20.60 -31.50
N GLN A 13 30.03 -21.93 -31.30
CA GLN A 13 29.61 -22.90 -32.31
C GLN A 13 28.17 -22.69 -32.79
N CYS A 14 27.26 -22.30 -31.90
CA CYS A 14 25.88 -21.98 -32.31
C CYS A 14 25.83 -20.73 -33.19
N LEU A 15 26.62 -19.71 -32.86
CA LEU A 15 26.71 -18.47 -33.64
C LEU A 15 27.39 -18.65 -35.00
N ASP A 16 28.28 -19.64 -35.12
CA ASP A 16 28.94 -20.04 -36.37
C ASP A 16 28.10 -20.99 -37.24
N ALA A 17 26.96 -21.49 -36.73
CA ALA A 17 26.13 -22.45 -37.44
C ALA A 17 25.44 -21.85 -38.68
N ALA A 18 25.20 -22.66 -39.69
CA ALA A 18 24.44 -22.25 -40.88
C ALA A 18 22.97 -21.89 -40.55
N ASP A 19 22.39 -22.59 -39.57
CA ASP A 19 21.09 -22.29 -38.98
C ASP A 19 21.29 -22.02 -37.48
N ILE A 20 21.50 -20.74 -37.16
CA ILE A 20 21.82 -20.27 -35.80
C ILE A 20 20.64 -20.52 -34.85
N ASP A 21 19.40 -20.30 -35.30
CA ASP A 21 18.21 -20.48 -34.46
C ASP A 21 18.01 -21.96 -34.13
N ALA A 22 18.16 -22.88 -35.10
CA ALA A 22 18.10 -24.31 -34.83
C ALA A 22 19.19 -24.78 -33.85
N ALA A 23 20.41 -24.27 -33.98
CA ALA A 23 21.52 -24.58 -33.07
C ALA A 23 21.25 -24.08 -31.64
N LEU A 24 20.77 -22.84 -31.48
CA LEU A 24 20.41 -22.26 -30.18
C LEU A 24 19.22 -22.98 -29.53
N LEU A 25 18.20 -23.37 -30.29
CA LEU A 25 17.09 -24.17 -29.79
C LEU A 25 17.55 -25.56 -29.32
N ALA A 26 18.50 -26.18 -30.02
CA ALA A 26 19.08 -27.45 -29.61
C ALA A 26 19.90 -27.30 -28.32
N LEU A 27 20.63 -26.19 -28.15
CA LEU A 27 21.32 -25.86 -26.90
C LEU A 27 20.33 -25.71 -25.74
N GLY A 28 19.23 -24.97 -25.93
CA GLY A 28 18.18 -24.82 -24.92
C GLY A 28 17.55 -26.14 -24.47
N LYS A 29 17.29 -27.07 -25.42
CA LYS A 29 16.74 -28.41 -25.13
C LYS A 29 17.69 -29.31 -24.33
N ARG A 30 19.00 -29.17 -24.54
CA ARG A 30 20.03 -29.92 -23.79
C ARG A 30 20.18 -29.42 -22.35
N GLY A 31 19.65 -28.23 -22.04
CA GLY A 31 19.86 -27.54 -20.79
C GLY A 31 21.18 -26.78 -20.78
N ILE A 32 21.17 -25.58 -20.20
CA ILE A 32 22.38 -24.82 -19.91
C ILE A 32 22.99 -25.44 -18.64
N ASP A 33 24.20 -26.01 -18.73
CA ASP A 33 24.87 -26.64 -17.59
C ASP A 33 25.28 -25.58 -16.56
N LEU A 34 24.79 -25.72 -15.32
CA LEU A 34 24.92 -24.74 -14.23
C LEU A 34 25.76 -25.24 -13.04
N ASP A 35 26.38 -26.43 -13.14
CA ASP A 35 27.11 -27.08 -12.02
C ASP A 35 28.39 -26.33 -11.56
N VAL A 36 28.68 -25.14 -12.09
CA VAL A 36 29.92 -24.39 -11.79
C VAL A 36 29.59 -22.91 -11.54
N LEU A 37 29.17 -22.62 -10.31
CA LEU A 37 29.14 -21.26 -9.77
C LEU A 37 30.28 -21.14 -8.76
N GLU A 38 31.30 -20.33 -9.05
CA GLU A 38 32.39 -20.04 -8.10
C GLU A 38 31.90 -19.25 -6.86
N SER A 39 30.67 -18.73 -6.91
CA SER A 39 29.84 -18.41 -5.75
C SER A 39 28.37 -18.34 -6.20
N PRO A 40 27.40 -18.92 -5.46
CA PRO A 40 25.99 -18.80 -5.77
C PRO A 40 25.50 -17.35 -5.83
N GLU A 41 26.27 -16.40 -5.28
CA GLU A 41 25.92 -14.99 -5.14
C GLU A 41 26.13 -14.16 -6.41
N LYS A 42 26.96 -14.60 -7.37
CA LYS A 42 27.20 -13.91 -8.64
C LYS A 42 27.39 -14.92 -9.80
N PRO A 43 26.36 -15.19 -10.62
CA PRO A 43 26.50 -16.08 -11.78
C PRO A 43 27.35 -15.45 -12.89
N HIS A 44 28.09 -16.28 -13.63
CA HIS A 44 28.97 -15.83 -14.72
C HIS A 44 28.16 -15.27 -15.92
N ALA A 45 28.63 -14.18 -16.55
CA ALA A 45 27.91 -13.46 -17.60
C ALA A 45 27.53 -14.33 -18.83
N VAL A 46 28.35 -15.33 -19.16
CA VAL A 46 28.07 -16.32 -20.22
C VAL A 46 26.71 -17.02 -20.04
N ILE A 47 26.26 -17.25 -18.79
CA ILE A 47 24.94 -17.85 -18.51
C ILE A 47 23.83 -16.91 -18.98
N GLY A 48 23.94 -15.61 -18.67
CA GLY A 48 23.02 -14.58 -19.15
C GLY A 48 23.01 -14.47 -20.68
N LEU A 49 24.18 -14.55 -21.32
CA LEU A 49 24.28 -14.56 -22.79
C LEU A 49 23.60 -15.78 -23.41
N ALA A 50 23.83 -16.98 -22.85
CA ALA A 50 23.19 -18.20 -23.31
C ALA A 50 21.66 -18.10 -23.23
N ALA A 51 21.16 -17.60 -22.10
CA ALA A 51 19.73 -17.39 -21.88
C ALA A 51 19.15 -16.39 -22.89
N LEU A 52 19.83 -15.25 -23.11
CA LEU A 52 19.37 -14.23 -24.06
C LEU A 52 19.28 -14.78 -25.49
N LEU A 53 20.34 -15.41 -25.98
CA LEU A 53 20.38 -15.94 -27.34
C LEU A 53 19.35 -17.06 -27.54
N THR A 54 19.22 -17.96 -26.57
CA THR A 54 18.27 -19.07 -26.63
C THR A 54 16.82 -18.58 -26.60
N THR A 55 16.49 -17.65 -25.70
CA THR A 55 15.14 -17.09 -25.62
C THR A 55 14.78 -16.24 -26.84
N ALA A 56 15.74 -15.50 -27.40
CA ALA A 56 15.54 -14.78 -28.65
C ALA A 56 15.28 -15.73 -29.84
N ALA A 57 15.98 -16.87 -29.90
CA ALA A 57 15.74 -17.91 -30.91
C ALA A 57 14.36 -18.56 -30.73
N GLN A 58 13.92 -18.83 -29.49
CA GLN A 58 12.57 -19.32 -29.19
C GLN A 58 11.49 -18.35 -29.69
N LEU A 59 11.65 -17.06 -29.43
CA LEU A 59 10.71 -16.03 -29.89
C LEU A 59 10.64 -15.95 -31.43
N ARG A 60 11.78 -15.93 -32.11
CA ARG A 60 11.82 -15.92 -33.59
C ARG A 60 11.25 -17.17 -34.22
N ALA A 61 11.40 -18.32 -33.56
CA ALA A 61 10.85 -19.59 -34.01
C ALA A 61 9.36 -19.77 -33.65
N GLY A 62 8.74 -18.80 -32.97
CA GLY A 62 7.31 -18.83 -32.64
C GLY A 62 6.95 -19.67 -31.40
N TYR A 63 7.88 -19.82 -30.46
CA TYR A 63 7.70 -20.57 -29.21
C TYR A 63 7.80 -19.68 -27.95
N PRO A 64 6.97 -18.62 -27.82
CA PRO A 64 7.04 -17.71 -26.68
C PRO A 64 6.74 -18.40 -25.33
N GLU A 65 5.96 -19.48 -25.33
CA GLU A 65 5.63 -20.27 -24.14
C GLU A 65 6.83 -20.98 -23.51
N LEU A 66 7.94 -21.13 -24.24
CA LEU A 66 9.17 -21.78 -23.76
C LEU A 66 10.12 -20.82 -23.04
N VAL A 67 9.92 -19.50 -23.15
CA VAL A 67 10.83 -18.49 -22.60
C VAL A 67 10.81 -18.47 -21.08
N ALA A 68 9.63 -18.35 -20.46
CA ALA A 68 9.52 -18.32 -19.00
C ALA A 68 9.98 -19.63 -18.33
N PRO A 69 9.58 -20.83 -18.80
CA PRO A 69 10.08 -22.10 -18.25
C PRO A 69 11.60 -22.24 -18.31
N LEU A 70 12.25 -21.76 -19.38
CA LEU A 70 13.71 -21.79 -19.47
C LEU A 70 14.36 -20.90 -18.39
N LEU A 71 13.86 -19.68 -18.21
CA LEU A 71 14.40 -18.75 -17.22
C LEU A 71 14.08 -19.16 -15.78
N ASP A 72 12.90 -19.74 -15.53
CA ASP A 72 12.54 -20.29 -14.23
C ASP A 72 13.42 -21.49 -13.87
N GLY A 73 13.67 -22.40 -14.82
CA GLY A 73 14.59 -23.52 -14.63
C GLY A 73 16.02 -23.09 -14.34
N LEU A 74 16.51 -22.05 -15.01
CA LEU A 74 17.80 -21.42 -14.69
C LEU A 74 17.79 -20.83 -13.28
N SER A 75 16.72 -20.11 -12.91
CA SER A 75 16.58 -19.48 -11.60
C SER A 75 16.60 -20.51 -10.46
N ASP A 76 15.87 -21.62 -10.61
CA ASP A 76 15.81 -22.71 -9.63
C ASP A 76 17.15 -23.40 -9.42
N ALA A 77 17.94 -23.54 -10.48
CA ALA A 77 19.28 -24.08 -10.40
C ALA A 77 20.27 -23.11 -9.71
N LEU A 78 20.05 -21.80 -9.82
CA LEU A 78 20.82 -20.77 -9.11
C LEU A 78 20.32 -20.50 -7.67
N ALA A 79 19.11 -20.94 -7.31
CA ALA A 79 18.45 -20.64 -6.05
C ALA A 79 18.78 -21.67 -4.94
N PRO A 80 18.85 -21.25 -3.65
CA PRO A 80 18.96 -22.18 -2.54
C PRO A 80 17.72 -23.07 -2.47
N ALA A 81 17.86 -24.30 -1.96
CA ALA A 81 16.81 -25.33 -2.00
C ALA A 81 15.44 -24.88 -1.42
N HIS A 82 15.45 -24.00 -0.41
CA HIS A 82 14.23 -23.49 0.24
C HIS A 82 13.53 -22.35 -0.54
N ARG A 83 14.11 -21.87 -1.65
CA ARG A 83 13.57 -20.78 -2.49
C ARG A 83 13.41 -21.18 -3.97
N ARG A 84 13.52 -22.48 -4.28
CA ARG A 84 13.19 -23.00 -5.61
C ARG A 84 11.69 -22.89 -5.84
N GLY A 85 11.29 -22.58 -7.07
CA GLY A 85 9.90 -22.32 -7.44
C GLY A 85 9.42 -20.90 -7.19
N GLU A 86 10.29 -19.98 -6.73
CA GLU A 86 9.94 -18.57 -6.52
C GLU A 86 10.04 -17.72 -7.81
N GLY A 87 10.15 -18.36 -8.98
CA GLY A 87 10.24 -17.70 -10.29
C GLY A 87 11.63 -17.18 -10.64
N ASN A 88 11.70 -16.18 -11.53
CA ASN A 88 12.89 -15.75 -12.24
C ASN A 88 13.82 -14.73 -11.52
N TRP A 89 13.55 -14.40 -10.25
CA TRP A 89 14.27 -13.34 -9.54
C TRP A 89 15.79 -13.54 -9.46
N ARG A 90 16.26 -14.79 -9.39
CA ARG A 90 17.69 -15.12 -9.24
C ARG A 90 18.47 -14.89 -10.53
N VAL A 91 17.78 -14.93 -11.68
CA VAL A 91 18.34 -14.67 -13.01
C VAL A 91 18.21 -13.20 -13.38
N LEU A 92 17.05 -12.57 -13.11
CA LEU A 92 16.80 -11.17 -13.48
C LEU A 92 17.59 -10.15 -12.65
N GLY A 93 17.99 -10.49 -11.42
CA GLY A 93 18.87 -9.66 -10.60
C GLY A 93 20.22 -9.37 -11.28
N PRO A 94 21.03 -10.39 -11.60
CA PRO A 94 22.32 -10.22 -12.27
C PRO A 94 22.21 -9.94 -13.78
N PHE A 95 21.15 -10.41 -14.45
CA PHE A 95 20.99 -10.29 -15.91
C PHE A 95 19.72 -9.54 -16.30
N ARG A 96 19.66 -8.24 -15.99
CA ARG A 96 18.45 -7.42 -16.19
C ARG A 96 17.97 -7.33 -17.64
N PHE A 97 18.86 -7.47 -18.63
CA PHE A 97 18.46 -7.51 -20.04
C PHE A 97 17.50 -8.68 -20.38
N LEU A 98 17.43 -9.71 -19.54
CA LEU A 98 16.50 -10.84 -19.71
C LEU A 98 15.03 -10.47 -19.42
N PHE A 99 14.75 -9.27 -18.91
CA PHE A 99 13.38 -8.74 -18.91
C PHE A 99 12.81 -8.62 -20.32
N ALA A 100 13.63 -8.25 -21.31
CA ALA A 100 13.16 -8.00 -22.67
C ALA A 100 12.55 -9.24 -23.35
N PRO A 101 13.20 -10.42 -23.42
CA PRO A 101 12.57 -11.61 -23.98
C PRO A 101 11.34 -12.08 -23.20
N LEU A 102 11.25 -11.86 -21.88
CA LEU A 102 10.05 -12.18 -21.10
C LEU A 102 8.86 -11.28 -21.47
N ILE A 103 9.11 -9.98 -21.65
CA ILE A 103 8.09 -9.02 -22.07
C ILE A 103 7.61 -9.37 -23.48
N ASP A 104 8.54 -9.62 -24.41
CA ASP A 104 8.21 -9.99 -25.79
C ASP A 104 7.43 -11.31 -25.84
N ALA A 105 7.78 -12.30 -25.00
CA ALA A 105 7.01 -13.54 -24.87
C ALA A 105 5.58 -13.29 -24.37
N ALA A 106 5.41 -12.46 -23.33
CA ALA A 106 4.09 -12.13 -22.79
C ALA A 106 3.21 -11.42 -23.83
N LEU A 107 3.78 -10.50 -24.61
CA LEU A 107 3.10 -9.81 -25.71
C LEU A 107 2.73 -10.77 -26.84
N ALA A 108 3.65 -11.66 -27.24
CA ALA A 108 3.39 -12.67 -28.27
C ALA A 108 2.26 -13.64 -27.85
N MET A 109 2.19 -13.98 -26.56
CA MET A 109 1.10 -14.79 -25.98
C MET A 109 -0.19 -14.00 -25.72
N GLN A 110 -0.26 -12.71 -26.08
CA GLN A 110 -1.41 -11.83 -25.84
C GLN A 110 -1.78 -11.71 -24.34
N SER A 111 -0.80 -11.88 -23.44
CA SER A 111 -1.00 -11.85 -21.99
C SER A 111 -0.78 -10.44 -21.44
N GLN A 112 -1.80 -9.59 -21.53
CA GLN A 112 -1.70 -8.17 -21.15
C GLN A 112 -1.25 -7.96 -19.71
N GLY A 113 -1.88 -8.64 -18.73
CA GLY A 113 -1.52 -8.49 -17.32
C GLY A 113 -0.06 -8.88 -17.05
N ARG A 114 0.40 -10.00 -17.65
CA ARG A 114 1.79 -10.43 -17.49
C ARG A 114 2.78 -9.46 -18.12
N ALA A 115 2.47 -8.90 -19.28
CA ALA A 115 3.31 -7.88 -19.93
C ALA A 115 3.44 -6.63 -19.06
N ILE A 116 2.33 -6.15 -18.48
CA ILE A 116 2.30 -5.01 -17.56
C ILE A 116 3.17 -5.27 -16.32
N ASP A 117 3.02 -6.42 -15.67
CA ASP A 117 3.78 -6.77 -14.46
C ASP A 117 5.30 -6.80 -14.73
N LEU A 118 5.69 -7.36 -15.88
CA LEU A 118 7.09 -7.44 -16.30
C LEU A 118 7.65 -6.06 -16.65
N LEU A 119 6.88 -5.21 -17.33
CA LEU A 119 7.29 -3.83 -17.66
C LEU A 119 7.50 -2.97 -16.42
N ASN A 120 6.56 -3.04 -15.45
CA ASN A 120 6.69 -2.35 -14.17
C ASN A 120 7.93 -2.81 -13.39
N SER A 121 8.17 -4.12 -13.37
CA SER A 121 9.35 -4.71 -12.73
C SER A 121 10.64 -4.28 -13.41
N CYS A 122 10.68 -4.32 -14.75
CA CYS A 122 11.83 -3.88 -15.55
C CYS A 122 12.17 -2.40 -15.27
N ARG A 123 11.17 -1.51 -15.27
CA ARG A 123 11.37 -0.08 -14.97
C ARG A 123 11.99 0.15 -13.61
N ARG A 124 11.53 -0.57 -12.58
CA ARG A 124 12.07 -0.45 -11.21
C ARG A 124 13.55 -0.84 -11.15
N GLU A 125 13.92 -1.93 -11.82
CA GLU A 125 15.29 -2.45 -11.82
C GLU A 125 16.26 -1.64 -12.70
N MET A 126 15.76 -0.89 -13.69
CA MET A 126 16.61 -0.05 -14.54
C MET A 126 17.29 1.11 -13.81
N ARG A 127 16.69 1.64 -12.73
CA ARG A 127 17.21 2.80 -11.98
C ARG A 127 18.46 2.52 -11.12
N GLY A 128 19.06 1.34 -11.23
CA GLY A 128 20.23 0.94 -10.45
C GLY A 128 21.31 0.22 -11.25
N GLN A 129 21.54 0.58 -12.53
CA GLN A 129 22.62 -0.03 -13.31
C GLN A 129 23.98 0.23 -12.64
N VAL A 130 24.57 -0.83 -12.11
CA VAL A 130 26.00 -0.88 -11.78
C VAL A 130 26.61 -1.77 -12.84
N ASP A 131 27.38 -1.18 -13.75
CA ASP A 131 28.30 -1.95 -14.59
C ASP A 131 29.38 -2.50 -13.66
N ASP A 132 29.28 -3.79 -13.33
CA ASP A 132 30.23 -4.44 -12.42
C ASP A 132 31.48 -4.97 -13.15
N GLY A 133 31.64 -4.63 -14.43
CA GLY A 133 32.78 -5.06 -15.25
C GLY A 133 32.72 -6.53 -15.66
N SER A 134 31.64 -7.27 -15.37
CA SER A 134 31.50 -8.69 -15.70
C SER A 134 31.52 -8.99 -17.20
N TYR A 135 31.28 -7.98 -18.05
CA TYR A 135 31.36 -8.09 -19.52
C TYR A 135 32.76 -7.84 -20.09
N ALA A 136 33.73 -7.47 -19.25
CA ALA A 136 35.14 -7.32 -19.65
C ALA A 136 35.90 -8.67 -19.74
N ASP A 137 35.26 -9.78 -19.39
CA ASP A 137 35.82 -11.11 -19.58
C ASP A 137 36.10 -11.36 -21.08
N PRO A 138 37.31 -11.80 -21.48
CA PRO A 138 37.67 -11.97 -22.88
C PRO A 138 36.78 -12.95 -23.68
N GLN A 139 36.24 -14.00 -23.03
CA GLN A 139 35.35 -14.96 -23.68
C GLN A 139 33.97 -14.36 -23.92
N VAL A 140 33.47 -13.60 -22.93
CA VAL A 140 32.22 -12.84 -23.03
C VAL A 140 32.34 -11.77 -24.11
N ALA A 141 33.44 -11.00 -24.12
CA ALA A 141 33.71 -9.97 -25.11
C ALA A 141 33.79 -10.54 -26.54
N ALA A 142 34.43 -11.71 -26.72
CA ALA A 142 34.50 -12.39 -28.01
C ALA A 142 33.12 -12.80 -28.55
N LEU A 143 32.25 -13.34 -27.69
CA LEU A 143 30.87 -13.69 -28.05
C LEU A 143 30.06 -12.45 -28.46
N ILE A 144 30.19 -11.36 -27.70
CA ILE A 144 29.48 -10.10 -27.98
C ILE A 144 29.94 -9.50 -29.31
N ALA A 145 31.23 -9.56 -29.59
CA ALA A 145 31.82 -9.04 -30.83
C ALA A 145 31.48 -9.89 -32.07
N HIS A 146 30.87 -11.07 -31.90
CA HIS A 146 30.52 -11.94 -33.01
C HIS A 146 29.46 -11.30 -33.93
N PRO A 147 29.62 -11.26 -35.26
CA PRO A 147 28.69 -10.56 -36.16
C PRO A 147 27.24 -11.06 -36.06
N ALA A 148 27.05 -12.35 -35.85
CA ALA A 148 25.73 -12.94 -35.68
C ALA A 148 25.07 -12.60 -34.33
N PHE A 149 25.87 -12.24 -33.31
CA PHE A 149 25.35 -11.96 -31.97
C PHE A 149 24.36 -10.81 -32.00
N MET A 150 24.68 -9.69 -32.65
CA MET A 150 23.77 -8.55 -32.75
C MET A 150 22.53 -8.84 -33.59
N ALA A 151 22.61 -9.71 -34.59
CA ALA A 151 21.45 -10.11 -35.39
C ALA A 151 20.47 -11.01 -34.59
N VAL A 152 21.00 -11.78 -33.64
CA VAL A 152 20.26 -12.76 -32.83
C VAL A 152 19.80 -12.18 -31.49
N ALA A 153 20.65 -11.38 -30.84
CA ALA A 153 20.39 -10.72 -29.56
C ALA A 153 19.76 -9.33 -29.73
N GLY A 154 19.98 -8.68 -30.87
CA GLY A 154 19.41 -7.38 -31.16
C GLY A 154 17.89 -7.48 -31.21
N PHE A 155 17.24 -6.66 -30.39
CA PHE A 155 15.79 -6.41 -30.38
C PHE A 155 15.35 -5.65 -31.64
N VAL A 156 15.79 -6.12 -32.81
CA VAL A 156 15.51 -5.51 -34.11
C VAL A 156 14.05 -5.77 -34.44
N ASP A 157 13.27 -4.73 -34.19
CA ASP A 157 11.94 -4.51 -34.75
C ASP A 157 12.03 -4.66 -36.28
N LYS A 158 11.48 -5.77 -36.79
CA LYS A 158 11.45 -6.08 -38.22
C LYS A 158 10.36 -5.25 -38.88
N ARG A 159 10.79 -4.39 -39.81
CA ARG A 159 10.01 -3.73 -40.87
C ARG A 159 8.55 -4.20 -40.99
N HIS A 160 7.59 -3.36 -40.60
CA HIS A 160 6.30 -3.35 -41.29
C HIS A 160 6.51 -2.86 -42.72
N GLY A 161 5.78 -3.43 -43.69
CA GLY A 161 5.92 -3.16 -45.12
C GLY A 161 5.53 -1.73 -45.58
N ASP A 162 5.54 -0.74 -44.69
CA ASP A 162 5.14 0.65 -44.96
C ASP A 162 6.31 1.66 -45.00
N GLY A 163 7.55 1.20 -44.80
CA GLY A 163 8.75 2.02 -44.98
C GLY A 163 9.04 3.00 -43.83
N ARG A 164 8.42 2.86 -42.66
CA ARG A 164 8.81 3.64 -41.46
C ARG A 164 9.93 2.93 -40.70
N HIS A 165 10.94 3.70 -40.31
CA HIS A 165 12.11 3.20 -39.58
C HIS A 165 11.73 2.61 -38.23
N THR A 166 12.18 1.39 -37.98
CA THR A 166 12.06 0.68 -36.71
C THR A 166 13.24 1.06 -35.81
N HIS A 167 12.94 1.36 -34.55
CA HIS A 167 13.90 1.87 -33.57
C HIS A 167 15.02 0.84 -33.32
N VAL A 168 16.24 1.17 -33.75
CA VAL A 168 17.46 0.57 -33.19
C VAL A 168 17.66 1.20 -31.82
N ASN A 169 17.85 0.37 -30.79
CA ASN A 169 18.28 0.81 -29.46
C ASN A 169 19.35 1.90 -29.58
N THR A 170 19.11 3.06 -28.99
CA THR A 170 19.97 4.24 -29.14
C THR A 170 21.40 4.00 -28.63
N SER A 171 21.59 3.01 -27.76
CA SER A 171 22.90 2.61 -27.24
C SER A 171 23.67 1.59 -28.11
N GLY A 172 23.03 0.98 -29.11
CA GLY A 172 23.63 -0.09 -29.92
C GLY A 172 23.99 -1.37 -29.14
N SER A 173 23.61 -1.50 -27.86
CA SER A 173 23.94 -2.64 -27.00
C SER A 173 22.74 -3.54 -26.75
N PRO A 174 22.85 -4.87 -26.93
CA PRO A 174 21.76 -5.81 -26.65
C PRO A 174 21.53 -6.02 -25.14
N PHE A 175 22.36 -5.40 -24.29
CA PHE A 175 22.27 -5.47 -22.83
C PHE A 175 21.52 -4.29 -22.22
N HIS A 176 21.19 -3.29 -23.01
CA HIS A 176 20.59 -2.06 -22.53
C HIS A 176 19.13 -2.00 -22.93
N ILE A 177 18.24 -1.98 -21.96
CA ILE A 177 16.83 -1.62 -22.18
C ILE A 177 16.77 -0.10 -22.03
N ASP A 178 16.40 0.63 -23.09
CA ASP A 178 16.29 2.09 -23.09
C ASP A 178 14.82 2.57 -23.02
N TRP A 179 14.63 3.88 -22.82
CA TRP A 179 13.31 4.49 -22.72
C TRP A 179 12.48 4.37 -24.02
N PRO A 180 13.04 4.58 -25.24
CA PRO A 180 12.33 4.32 -26.49
C PRO A 180 11.81 2.88 -26.63
N TRP A 181 12.61 1.89 -26.24
CA TRP A 181 12.20 0.49 -26.25
C TRP A 181 11.04 0.26 -25.27
N LEU A 182 11.17 0.71 -24.02
CA LEU A 182 10.11 0.58 -23.01
C LEU A 182 8.81 1.23 -23.46
N LEU A 183 8.86 2.45 -24.00
CA LEU A 183 7.69 3.17 -24.51
C LEU A 183 6.92 2.33 -25.52
N THR A 184 7.63 1.74 -26.48
CA THR A 184 7.02 0.91 -27.53
C THR A 184 6.37 -0.34 -26.93
N ARG A 185 6.96 -0.95 -25.90
CA ARG A 185 6.38 -2.12 -25.22
C ARG A 185 5.19 -1.78 -24.34
N TYR A 186 5.18 -0.62 -23.69
CA TYR A 186 4.00 -0.13 -22.99
C TYR A 186 2.83 0.08 -23.95
N GLU A 187 3.06 0.74 -25.09
CA GLU A 187 2.04 0.94 -26.12
C GLU A 187 1.49 -0.40 -26.64
N GLN A 188 2.37 -1.37 -26.92
CA GLN A 188 1.96 -2.71 -27.35
C GLN A 188 1.14 -3.44 -26.28
N ALA A 189 1.53 -3.38 -25.01
CA ALA A 189 0.79 -4.00 -23.92
C ALA A 189 -0.61 -3.40 -23.76
N LEU A 190 -0.74 -2.07 -23.84
CA LEU A 190 -2.03 -1.38 -23.76
C LEU A 190 -2.90 -1.62 -25.00
N ALA A 191 -2.31 -1.86 -26.18
CA ALA A 191 -3.05 -2.19 -27.40
C ALA A 191 -3.70 -3.58 -27.39
N LEU A 192 -3.33 -4.47 -26.46
CA LEU A 192 -3.92 -5.81 -26.33
C LEU A 192 -5.38 -5.80 -25.83
N GLY A 193 -5.82 -4.72 -25.18
CA GLY A 193 -7.18 -4.62 -24.63
C GLY A 193 -7.32 -3.45 -23.64
N GLN A 194 -8.54 -3.20 -23.15
CA GLN A 194 -8.76 -2.18 -22.11
C GLN A 194 -8.38 -2.74 -20.74
N PRO A 195 -7.32 -2.21 -20.09
CA PRO A 195 -6.92 -2.69 -18.76
C PRO A 195 -7.86 -2.14 -17.67
N ASP A 196 -7.98 -2.85 -16.54
CA ASP A 196 -8.73 -2.36 -15.38
C ASP A 196 -7.92 -1.28 -14.65
N HIS A 197 -8.23 -0.01 -14.92
CA HIS A 197 -7.55 1.16 -14.35
C HIS A 197 -7.62 1.26 -12.82
N ARG A 198 -8.43 0.43 -12.14
CA ARG A 198 -8.48 0.36 -10.67
C ARG A 198 -7.27 -0.37 -10.09
N LEU A 199 -6.58 -1.18 -10.91
CA LEU A 199 -5.42 -1.95 -10.48
C LEU A 199 -4.16 -1.08 -10.40
N MET A 200 -3.43 -1.20 -9.31
CA MET A 200 -2.19 -0.44 -9.06
C MET A 200 -1.13 -0.69 -10.14
N ASP A 201 -1.01 -1.92 -10.65
CA ASP A 201 -0.07 -2.25 -11.73
C ASP A 201 -0.42 -1.57 -13.05
N VAL A 202 -1.71 -1.37 -13.34
CA VAL A 202 -2.16 -0.63 -14.52
C VAL A 202 -1.84 0.86 -14.37
N GLN A 203 -2.06 1.45 -13.19
CA GLN A 203 -1.66 2.84 -12.95
C GLN A 203 -0.15 3.03 -13.03
N THR A 204 0.61 2.07 -12.50
CA THR A 204 2.07 2.04 -12.61
C THR A 204 2.50 1.96 -14.08
N CYS A 205 1.81 1.15 -14.89
CA CYS A 205 2.03 1.04 -16.33
C CYS A 205 1.76 2.36 -17.07
N HIS A 206 0.62 3.00 -16.80
CA HIS A 206 0.29 4.30 -17.39
C HIS A 206 1.36 5.36 -17.04
N ALA A 207 1.77 5.46 -15.78
CA ALA A 207 2.84 6.36 -15.37
C ALA A 207 4.17 6.03 -16.07
N GLY A 208 4.48 4.74 -16.25
CA GLY A 208 5.68 4.25 -16.92
C GLY A 208 5.72 4.59 -18.42
N LEU A 209 4.57 4.53 -19.10
CA LEU A 209 4.44 4.96 -20.49
C LEU A 209 4.74 6.45 -20.63
N VAL A 210 4.11 7.30 -19.81
CA VAL A 210 4.29 8.75 -19.86
C VAL A 210 5.73 9.15 -19.48
N GLU A 211 6.30 8.51 -18.46
CA GLU A 211 7.72 8.66 -18.09
C GLU A 211 8.63 8.31 -19.27
N SER A 212 8.41 7.16 -19.91
CA SER A 212 9.23 6.71 -21.04
C SER A 212 9.12 7.67 -22.23
N ALA A 213 7.94 8.26 -22.48
CA ALA A 213 7.75 9.25 -23.54
C ALA A 213 8.52 10.56 -23.29
N LEU A 214 8.54 11.03 -22.04
CA LEU A 214 9.33 12.20 -21.65
C LEU A 214 10.84 11.93 -21.79
N LEU A 215 11.31 10.81 -21.24
CA LEU A 215 12.74 10.46 -21.23
C LEU A 215 13.27 10.03 -22.60
N ALA A 216 12.41 9.54 -23.49
CA ALA A 216 12.71 9.31 -24.90
C ALA A 216 12.59 10.58 -25.77
N GLU A 217 12.30 11.74 -25.16
CA GLU A 217 12.15 13.04 -25.85
C GLU A 217 11.07 13.05 -26.94
N VAL A 218 10.03 12.22 -26.79
CA VAL A 218 8.89 12.11 -27.70
C VAL A 218 7.56 12.27 -26.96
N PRO A 219 7.35 13.36 -26.20
CA PRO A 219 6.20 13.55 -25.31
C PRO A 219 4.84 13.42 -26.02
N LYS A 220 4.78 13.76 -27.32
CA LYS A 220 3.57 13.62 -28.13
C LYS A 220 3.03 12.19 -28.20
N ARG A 221 3.88 11.16 -28.07
CA ARG A 221 3.47 9.75 -28.05
C ARG A 221 2.62 9.38 -26.83
N ALA A 222 2.74 10.11 -25.73
CA ALA A 222 1.91 9.89 -24.53
C ALA A 222 0.49 10.50 -24.65
N MET A 223 0.26 11.40 -25.60
CA MET A 223 -1.02 12.13 -25.71
C MET A 223 -2.26 11.24 -25.84
N PRO A 224 -2.27 10.14 -26.62
CA PRO A 224 -3.45 9.27 -26.69
C PRO A 224 -3.89 8.74 -25.32
N LEU A 225 -2.93 8.35 -24.47
CA LEU A 225 -3.22 7.89 -23.12
C LEU A 225 -3.68 9.06 -22.22
N ILE A 226 -3.02 10.21 -22.31
CA ILE A 226 -3.37 11.40 -21.51
C ILE A 226 -4.79 11.88 -21.84
N ASP A 227 -5.15 11.94 -23.12
CA ASP A 227 -6.48 12.36 -23.57
C ASP A 227 -7.58 11.39 -23.15
N GLN A 228 -7.25 10.10 -23.05
CA GLN A 228 -8.18 9.08 -22.61
C GLN A 228 -8.35 9.05 -21.07
N GLU A 229 -7.25 9.15 -20.32
CA GLU A 229 -7.24 8.75 -18.91
C GLU A 229 -7.11 9.91 -17.92
N LEU A 230 -6.49 11.05 -18.28
CA LEU A 230 -6.14 12.09 -17.31
C LEU A 230 -7.34 12.61 -16.52
N ASP A 231 -8.46 12.89 -17.19
CA ASP A 231 -9.67 13.40 -16.54
C ASP A 231 -10.27 12.37 -15.58
N TRP A 232 -10.17 11.07 -15.90
CA TRP A 232 -10.58 10.00 -15.02
C TRP A 232 -9.68 9.95 -13.77
N TYR A 233 -8.35 9.99 -13.92
CA TYR A 233 -7.44 10.03 -12.78
C TYR A 233 -7.68 11.25 -11.88
N LEU A 234 -7.86 12.43 -12.48
CA LEU A 234 -8.10 13.68 -11.77
C LEU A 234 -9.48 13.76 -11.10
N SER A 235 -10.44 12.90 -11.46
CA SER A 235 -11.78 12.82 -10.83
C SER A 235 -11.97 11.61 -9.90
N ASN A 236 -11.13 10.58 -10.00
CA ASN A 236 -11.28 9.32 -9.27
C ASN A 236 -11.06 9.46 -7.74
N PRO A 237 -11.79 8.74 -6.86
CA PRO A 237 -11.51 8.64 -5.42
C PRO A 237 -10.18 7.96 -5.02
N ALA A 238 -9.33 7.47 -5.92
CA ALA A 238 -8.03 6.90 -5.59
C ALA A 238 -6.86 7.86 -5.88
N ILE A 239 -5.92 8.04 -4.94
CA ILE A 239 -4.67 8.76 -5.20
C ILE A 239 -3.77 7.90 -6.08
N ASP A 240 -3.28 8.44 -7.19
CA ASP A 240 -2.18 7.81 -7.90
C ASP A 240 -0.87 8.04 -7.14
N THR A 241 -0.25 6.94 -6.73
CA THR A 241 1.08 6.93 -6.12
C THR A 241 2.19 6.68 -7.15
N SER A 242 1.82 6.44 -8.41
CA SER A 242 2.71 6.10 -9.52
C SER A 242 3.23 7.32 -10.29
N HIS A 243 2.62 8.50 -10.09
CA HIS A 243 2.96 9.80 -10.67
C HIS A 243 2.53 10.03 -12.14
N PHE A 244 1.52 9.33 -12.62
CA PHE A 244 0.91 9.52 -13.93
C PHE A 244 0.43 10.96 -14.14
N GLU A 245 -0.39 11.53 -13.26
CA GLU A 245 -0.99 12.86 -13.48
C GLU A 245 0.07 13.95 -13.52
N PHE A 246 1.08 13.88 -12.65
CA PHE A 246 2.20 14.83 -12.67
C PHE A 246 2.99 14.73 -13.98
N ASN A 247 3.33 13.51 -14.41
CA ASN A 247 4.06 13.32 -15.66
C ASN A 247 3.21 13.75 -16.88
N ALA A 248 1.89 13.56 -16.83
CA ALA A 248 0.96 14.06 -17.85
C ALA A 248 0.97 15.59 -17.90
N ILE A 249 1.00 16.27 -16.75
CA ILE A 249 1.14 17.73 -16.68
C ILE A 249 2.47 18.18 -17.31
N CYS A 250 3.58 17.46 -17.09
CA CYS A 250 4.85 17.75 -17.76
C CYS A 250 4.75 17.60 -19.29
N VAL A 251 4.06 16.57 -19.79
CA VAL A 251 3.81 16.39 -21.23
C VAL A 251 2.96 17.53 -21.79
N LEU A 252 1.87 17.91 -21.11
CA LEU A 252 1.02 19.02 -21.52
C LEU A 252 1.80 20.35 -21.55
N ALA A 253 2.67 20.58 -20.56
CA ALA A 253 3.51 21.75 -20.46
C ALA A 253 4.51 21.83 -21.63
N VAL A 254 5.30 20.79 -21.89
CA VAL A 254 6.31 20.81 -22.97
C VAL A 254 5.67 20.89 -24.37
N LEU A 255 4.41 20.46 -24.52
CA LEU A 255 3.64 20.59 -25.76
C LEU A 255 2.92 21.95 -25.90
N GLY A 256 3.11 22.88 -24.96
CA GLY A 256 2.51 24.21 -25.00
C GLY A 256 1.03 24.28 -24.60
N GLN A 257 0.44 23.20 -24.06
CA GLN A 257 -0.95 23.16 -23.60
C GLN A 257 -1.08 23.73 -22.17
N TYR A 258 -0.65 24.98 -21.96
CA TYR A 258 -0.46 25.57 -20.64
C TYR A 258 -1.75 25.67 -19.80
N GLU A 259 -2.88 26.01 -20.41
CA GLU A 259 -4.15 26.12 -19.68
C GLU A 259 -4.57 24.77 -19.09
N ARG A 260 -4.53 23.71 -19.90
CA ARG A 260 -4.87 22.36 -19.46
C ARG A 260 -3.86 21.82 -18.44
N ALA A 261 -2.57 22.10 -18.63
CA ALA A 261 -1.53 21.74 -17.68
C ALA A 261 -1.77 22.39 -16.30
N LEU A 262 -2.09 23.69 -16.28
CA LEU A 262 -2.36 24.42 -15.04
C LEU A 262 -3.65 23.96 -14.35
N GLU A 263 -4.72 23.74 -15.12
CA GLU A 263 -5.96 23.26 -14.52
C GLU A 263 -5.80 21.87 -13.92
N SER A 264 -5.12 20.97 -14.64
CA SER A 264 -4.77 19.64 -14.13
C SER A 264 -3.90 19.73 -12.86
N ALA A 265 -2.93 20.64 -12.82
CA ALA A 265 -2.08 20.86 -11.65
C ALA A 265 -2.87 21.37 -10.44
N ARG A 266 -3.83 22.29 -10.64
CA ARG A 266 -4.74 22.75 -9.58
C ARG A 266 -5.56 21.60 -9.01
N ILE A 267 -6.20 20.81 -9.88
CA ILE A 267 -7.01 19.67 -9.45
C ILE A 267 -6.14 18.67 -8.67
N LEU A 268 -4.96 18.32 -9.20
CA LEU A 268 -4.02 17.39 -8.59
C LEU A 268 -3.57 17.83 -7.18
N VAL A 269 -3.22 19.11 -7.00
CA VAL A 269 -2.84 19.64 -5.68
C VAL A 269 -4.02 19.64 -4.73
N ARG A 270 -5.21 20.08 -5.19
CA ARG A 270 -6.43 20.14 -4.37
C ARG A 270 -6.81 18.78 -3.80
N ARG A 271 -6.68 17.72 -4.59
CA ARG A 271 -7.03 16.35 -4.20
C ARG A 271 -5.94 15.62 -3.39
N GLY A 272 -4.92 16.33 -2.88
CA GLY A 272 -3.96 15.76 -1.94
C GLY A 272 -2.77 15.06 -2.57
N TYR A 273 -2.23 15.59 -3.67
CA TYR A 273 -0.97 15.09 -4.21
C TYR A 273 0.16 15.19 -3.19
N HIS A 274 0.77 14.05 -2.84
CA HIS A 274 1.75 13.93 -1.74
C HIS A 274 3.12 14.58 -2.04
N LEU A 275 3.40 14.98 -3.28
CA LEU A 275 4.65 15.68 -3.67
C LEU A 275 4.38 17.05 -4.32
N PRO A 276 3.56 17.93 -3.72
CA PRO A 276 3.17 19.19 -4.36
C PRO A 276 4.37 20.14 -4.50
N TRP A 277 5.43 19.92 -3.70
CA TRP A 277 6.70 20.61 -3.82
C TRP A 277 7.40 20.43 -5.17
N ARG A 278 7.05 19.41 -5.98
CA ARG A 278 7.60 19.22 -7.34
C ARG A 278 7.25 20.37 -8.29
N PHE A 279 6.16 21.08 -8.02
CA PHE A 279 5.80 22.29 -8.76
C PHE A 279 6.66 23.51 -8.36
N ARG A 280 7.45 23.44 -7.28
CA ARG A 280 8.47 24.46 -6.97
C ARG A 280 9.80 24.03 -7.59
N LEU A 281 10.16 24.62 -8.74
CA LEU A 281 11.37 24.23 -9.48
C LEU A 281 12.65 24.24 -8.63
N ALA A 282 12.83 25.25 -7.77
CA ALA A 282 13.97 25.33 -6.86
C ALA A 282 14.02 24.19 -5.82
N SER A 283 12.86 23.66 -5.41
CA SER A 283 12.78 22.47 -4.54
C SER A 283 13.04 21.20 -5.33
N ALA A 284 12.50 21.09 -6.54
CA ALA A 284 12.72 19.98 -7.44
C ALA A 284 14.18 19.82 -7.88
N GLN A 285 14.99 20.89 -7.91
CA GLN A 285 16.42 20.78 -8.17
C GLN A 285 17.21 20.03 -7.07
N ARG A 286 16.66 19.83 -5.87
CA ARG A 286 17.41 19.26 -4.74
C ARG A 286 17.37 17.73 -4.67
N MET A 287 16.46 17.08 -5.40
CA MET A 287 16.29 15.62 -5.38
C MET A 287 16.94 15.00 -6.62
N VAL A 288 17.68 13.91 -6.44
CA VAL A 288 18.38 13.23 -7.56
C VAL A 288 17.37 12.72 -8.60
N TRP A 289 16.33 12.02 -8.15
CA TRP A 289 15.36 11.40 -9.06
C TRP A 289 14.54 12.40 -9.88
N THR A 290 14.34 13.63 -9.40
CA THR A 290 13.64 14.69 -10.16
C THR A 290 14.54 15.29 -11.25
N GLN A 291 15.86 15.29 -11.03
CA GLN A 291 16.86 15.62 -12.04
C GLN A 291 16.96 14.53 -13.09
N ASP A 292 16.97 13.26 -12.68
CA ASP A 292 16.95 12.10 -13.61
C ASP A 292 15.72 12.15 -14.52
N MET A 293 14.56 12.56 -13.96
CA MET A 293 13.32 12.78 -14.70
C MET A 293 13.27 14.08 -15.51
N ARG A 294 14.29 14.95 -15.42
CA ARG A 294 14.38 16.26 -16.08
C ARG A 294 13.14 17.15 -15.86
N GLN A 295 12.51 17.04 -14.69
CA GLN A 295 11.21 17.68 -14.41
C GLN A 295 11.21 19.20 -14.60
N ASN A 296 12.32 19.85 -14.23
CA ASN A 296 12.45 21.29 -14.36
C ASN A 296 12.52 21.74 -15.82
N GLU A 297 13.05 20.89 -16.71
CA GLU A 297 13.09 21.17 -18.14
C GLU A 297 11.68 21.10 -18.73
N TRP A 298 10.91 20.07 -18.38
CA TRP A 298 9.54 19.90 -18.88
C TRP A 298 8.56 20.97 -18.41
N LEU A 299 8.76 21.51 -17.20
CA LEU A 299 7.92 22.59 -16.66
C LEU A 299 8.49 24.00 -16.97
N GLY A 300 9.65 24.09 -17.61
CA GLY A 300 10.44 25.33 -17.71
C GLY A 300 9.67 26.50 -18.32
N ASP A 301 9.10 26.31 -19.51
CA ASP A 301 8.37 27.36 -20.22
C ASP A 301 7.06 27.73 -19.51
N LEU A 302 6.34 26.73 -18.99
CA LEU A 302 5.12 26.96 -18.21
C LEU A 302 5.43 27.79 -16.95
N ALA A 303 6.56 27.53 -16.29
CA ALA A 303 6.96 28.22 -15.07
C ALA A 303 7.30 29.70 -15.28
N GLN A 304 7.60 30.13 -16.51
CA GLN A 304 7.80 31.54 -16.84
C GLN A 304 6.48 32.33 -16.95
N THR A 305 5.33 31.65 -16.98
CA THR A 305 4.04 32.31 -17.12
C THR A 305 3.55 32.94 -15.80
N PRO A 306 2.89 34.11 -15.84
CA PRO A 306 2.26 34.69 -14.64
C PRO A 306 1.18 33.81 -14.03
N ALA A 307 0.53 32.97 -14.82
CA ALA A 307 -0.50 32.04 -14.33
C ALA A 307 0.11 30.92 -13.49
N TYR A 308 1.29 30.42 -13.84
CA TYR A 308 2.01 29.44 -13.03
C TYR A 308 2.51 30.02 -11.71
N GLN A 309 3.03 31.25 -11.72
CA GLN A 309 3.48 31.91 -10.48
C GLN A 309 2.32 32.09 -9.49
N ARG A 310 1.15 32.55 -9.98
CA ARG A 310 -0.08 32.60 -9.15
C ARG A 310 -0.48 31.23 -8.61
N PHE A 311 -0.44 30.19 -9.45
CA PHE A 311 -0.70 28.82 -9.00
C PHE A 311 0.24 28.39 -7.85
N VAL A 312 1.55 28.65 -7.99
CA VAL A 312 2.56 28.32 -6.96
C VAL A 312 2.30 29.06 -5.64
N GLU A 313 1.87 30.32 -5.70
CA GLU A 313 1.59 31.17 -4.54
C GLU A 313 0.24 30.85 -3.87
N GLU A 314 -0.78 30.52 -4.66
CA GLU A 314 -2.16 30.34 -4.19
C GLU A 314 -2.46 28.88 -3.80
N GLU A 315 -1.98 27.92 -4.58
CA GLU A 315 -2.37 26.50 -4.48
C GLU A 315 -1.36 25.67 -3.70
N LEU A 316 -0.05 25.93 -3.82
CA LEU A 316 0.95 25.11 -3.14
C LEU A 316 1.07 25.45 -1.64
N PRO A 317 1.31 24.44 -0.79
CA PRO A 317 1.45 24.66 0.64
C PRO A 317 2.70 25.49 0.94
N GLY A 318 2.61 26.45 1.86
CA GLY A 318 3.71 27.33 2.26
C GLY A 318 4.84 26.59 3.00
N PRO A 319 5.75 27.33 3.67
CA PRO A 319 6.77 26.71 4.51
C PRO A 319 6.13 25.87 5.62
N MET A 320 6.89 24.89 6.12
CA MET A 320 6.44 24.09 7.25
C MET A 320 6.05 24.96 8.43
N LEU A 321 4.94 24.63 9.07
CA LEU A 321 4.54 25.28 10.31
C LEU A 321 5.48 24.91 11.46
N ASP A 322 5.63 25.85 12.39
CA ASP A 322 6.35 25.64 13.63
C ASP A 322 5.61 24.66 14.56
N ASP A 323 6.34 24.17 15.54
CA ASP A 323 5.93 23.08 16.42
C ASP A 323 5.26 23.56 17.73
N ASP A 324 4.95 24.86 17.82
CA ASP A 324 4.38 25.49 19.01
C ASP A 324 2.85 25.31 19.14
N ALA A 325 2.31 25.82 20.26
CA ALA A 325 0.89 25.72 20.58
C ALA A 325 -0.01 26.55 19.66
N ASP A 326 0.55 27.53 18.94
CA ASP A 326 -0.24 28.34 18.03
C ASP A 326 -0.46 27.61 16.69
N CYS A 327 0.57 26.92 16.21
CA CYS A 327 0.56 26.25 14.92
C CYS A 327 0.12 24.78 14.98
N ASN A 328 0.42 24.05 16.06
CA ASN A 328 0.23 22.61 16.13
C ASN A 328 -0.70 22.23 17.30
N PRO A 329 -2.01 21.99 17.05
CA PRO A 329 -2.96 21.75 18.13
C PRO A 329 -2.67 20.44 18.85
N LEU A 330 -3.14 20.35 20.10
CA LEU A 330 -3.09 19.11 20.87
C LEU A 330 -4.04 18.07 20.26
N CYS A 331 -3.61 16.81 20.23
CA CYS A 331 -4.46 15.68 19.88
C CYS A 331 -4.63 14.65 21.01
N VAL A 332 -3.75 14.69 22.01
CA VAL A 332 -3.86 13.93 23.27
C VAL A 332 -3.29 14.76 24.40
N VAL A 333 -3.95 14.76 25.55
CA VAL A 333 -3.48 15.37 26.80
C VAL A 333 -3.92 14.50 27.98
N LYS A 334 -3.00 14.15 28.88
CA LYS A 334 -3.25 13.31 30.05
C LYS A 334 -2.41 13.78 31.23
N ASP A 335 -3.03 14.00 32.37
CA ASP A 335 -2.31 14.24 33.61
C ASP A 335 -1.74 12.93 34.17
N GLY A 336 -0.70 13.04 35.00
CA GLY A 336 -0.24 11.93 35.81
C GLY A 336 1.10 12.22 36.49
N THR A 337 1.84 11.16 36.81
CA THR A 337 3.10 11.26 37.55
C THR A 337 4.24 10.60 36.78
N TRP A 338 5.44 11.15 36.82
CA TRP A 338 6.62 10.53 36.20
C TRP A 338 7.08 9.30 37.00
N THR A 339 6.82 8.10 36.47
CA THR A 339 7.15 6.82 37.12
C THR A 339 8.50 6.24 36.72
N GLY A 340 9.25 6.92 35.83
CA GLY A 340 10.56 6.44 35.41
C GLY A 340 11.62 6.61 36.50
N LYS A 341 12.59 5.69 36.51
CA LYS A 341 13.65 5.65 37.55
C LYS A 341 14.66 6.80 37.46
N LYS A 342 14.78 7.44 36.29
CA LYS A 342 15.73 8.53 36.03
C LYS A 342 14.97 9.83 35.77
N PRO A 343 15.52 11.00 36.10
CA PRO A 343 14.91 12.27 35.73
C PRO A 343 14.71 12.38 34.22
N LYS A 344 13.65 13.06 33.78
CA LYS A 344 13.34 13.27 32.36
C LYS A 344 13.31 14.76 32.04
N ARG A 345 13.88 15.16 30.90
CA ARG A 345 13.83 16.55 30.45
C ARG A 345 12.39 16.95 30.08
N CYS A 346 11.89 18.03 30.69
CA CYS A 346 10.60 18.63 30.37
C CYS A 346 10.58 19.12 28.92
N ALA A 347 9.52 18.80 28.17
CA ALA A 347 9.37 19.21 26.78
C ALA A 347 9.19 20.73 26.63
N VAL A 348 8.57 21.38 27.64
CA VAL A 348 8.25 22.81 27.65
C VAL A 348 9.40 23.63 28.24
N SER A 349 9.65 23.53 29.56
CA SER A 349 10.67 24.35 30.24
C SER A 349 12.10 23.88 30.04
N ARG A 350 12.32 22.68 29.47
CA ARG A 350 13.63 22.02 29.33
C ARG A 350 14.35 21.68 30.65
N VAL A 351 13.72 21.95 31.80
CA VAL A 351 14.18 21.57 33.16
C VAL A 351 13.93 20.07 33.41
N MET A 352 14.72 19.46 34.28
CA MET A 352 14.60 18.03 34.60
C MET A 352 13.44 17.77 35.58
N ILE A 353 12.51 16.91 35.18
CA ILE A 353 11.43 16.37 36.01
C ILE A 353 12.00 15.20 36.82
N GLN A 354 11.90 15.26 38.13
CA GLN A 354 12.36 14.19 39.02
C GLN A 354 11.36 13.01 39.05
N PRO A 355 11.81 11.77 39.29
CA PRO A 355 10.91 10.64 39.57
C PRO A 355 9.88 11.00 40.64
N GLY A 356 8.60 10.69 40.40
CA GLY A 356 7.49 11.07 41.28
C GLY A 356 6.92 12.47 41.05
N GLY A 357 7.52 13.29 40.16
CA GLY A 357 7.00 14.61 39.82
C GLY A 357 5.68 14.54 39.04
N GLU A 358 4.82 15.53 39.26
CA GLU A 358 3.57 15.69 38.50
C GLU A 358 3.86 16.16 37.08
N VAL A 359 3.22 15.52 36.10
CA VAL A 359 3.47 15.77 34.69
C VAL A 359 2.18 15.85 33.88
N VAL A 360 2.24 16.64 32.82
CA VAL A 360 1.29 16.58 31.71
C VAL A 360 1.94 15.81 30.57
N ARG A 361 1.29 14.72 30.16
CA ARG A 361 1.65 13.94 28.97
C ARG A 361 0.80 14.42 27.81
N PHE A 362 1.41 14.78 26.69
CA PHE A 362 0.65 15.31 25.57
C PHE A 362 1.24 14.91 24.22
N ARG A 363 0.43 15.07 23.18
CA ARG A 363 0.81 14.88 21.79
C ARG A 363 0.20 15.97 20.94
N ARG A 364 0.98 16.47 19.99
CA ARG A 364 0.56 17.44 18.99
C ARG A 364 0.01 16.72 17.77
N LEU A 365 -0.93 17.32 17.06
CA LEU A 365 -1.63 16.68 15.96
C LEU A 365 -0.66 16.30 14.84
N PHE A 366 0.19 17.23 14.39
CA PHE A 366 0.97 17.05 13.18
C PHE A 366 2.46 16.69 13.39
N ASN A 367 2.77 16.07 14.52
CA ASN A 367 4.12 15.61 14.81
C ASN A 367 4.07 14.12 15.16
N ARG A 368 4.31 13.25 14.16
CA ARG A 368 4.58 11.83 14.40
C ARG A 368 6.08 11.66 14.42
N ALA A 369 6.66 11.73 15.62
CA ALA A 369 7.78 10.84 15.88
C ALA A 369 7.23 9.41 15.74
N SER A 370 7.51 8.76 14.62
CA SER A 370 7.12 7.38 14.34
C SER A 370 7.58 6.37 15.40
N ASP A 371 8.41 6.80 16.36
CA ASP A 371 8.89 6.02 17.51
C ASP A 371 8.72 6.74 18.88
N GLY A 372 7.99 7.86 18.95
CA GLY A 372 7.93 8.72 20.14
C GLY A 372 6.66 8.54 20.98
N GLY A 373 6.80 8.02 22.20
CA GLY A 373 5.74 8.11 23.22
C GLY A 373 5.31 9.57 23.51
N LEU A 374 4.25 9.77 24.29
CA LEU A 374 3.75 11.11 24.65
C LEU A 374 4.89 12.02 25.14
N GLU A 375 4.90 13.26 24.66
CA GLU A 375 5.74 14.31 25.24
C GLU A 375 5.37 14.47 26.72
N MET A 376 6.33 14.92 27.52
CA MET A 376 6.14 15.10 28.95
C MET A 376 6.60 16.48 29.36
N ALA A 377 5.72 17.23 30.01
CA ALA A 377 6.03 18.48 30.67
C ALA A 377 5.79 18.36 32.18
N ASP A 378 6.60 19.06 32.96
CA ASP A 378 6.29 19.36 34.35
C ASP A 378 4.94 20.11 34.42
N ARG A 379 4.11 19.80 35.42
CA ARG A 379 2.75 20.35 35.51
C ARG A 379 2.73 21.87 35.58
N ASP A 380 3.58 22.47 36.41
CA ASP A 380 3.59 23.91 36.61
C ASP A 380 4.17 24.62 35.38
N ALA A 381 5.22 24.03 34.78
CA ALA A 381 5.77 24.53 33.52
C ALA A 381 4.74 24.49 32.37
N PHE A 382 3.91 23.44 32.30
CA PHE A 382 2.86 23.34 31.30
C PHE A 382 1.77 24.39 31.55
N ALA A 383 1.32 24.52 32.80
CA ALA A 383 0.29 25.49 33.21
C ALA A 383 0.70 26.95 32.92
N ALA A 384 2.00 27.26 33.03
CA ALA A 384 2.55 28.58 32.74
C ALA A 384 2.79 28.86 31.24
N SER A 385 2.51 27.91 30.34
CA SER A 385 2.79 28.02 28.91
C SER A 385 1.54 28.17 28.05
N ASP A 386 1.69 28.55 26.78
CA ASP A 386 0.60 28.63 25.80
C ASP A 386 -0.11 27.28 25.57
N TRP A 387 0.55 26.16 25.91
CA TRP A 387 -0.05 24.83 25.87
C TRP A 387 -1.22 24.69 26.85
N GLN A 388 -1.27 25.46 27.93
CA GLN A 388 -2.42 25.46 28.83
C GLN A 388 -3.67 26.05 28.16
N VAL A 389 -3.51 27.11 27.36
CA VAL A 389 -4.60 27.68 26.56
C VAL A 389 -5.04 26.70 25.48
N ALA A 390 -4.09 26.03 24.82
CA ALA A 390 -4.39 24.97 23.86
C ALA A 390 -5.13 23.79 24.50
N ARG A 391 -4.75 23.39 25.73
CA ARG A 391 -5.43 22.36 26.50
C ARG A 391 -6.88 22.75 26.80
N ALA A 392 -7.12 23.97 27.27
CA ALA A 392 -8.48 24.44 27.55
C ALA A 392 -9.39 24.34 26.31
N LYS A 393 -8.86 24.71 25.12
CA LYS A 393 -9.58 24.54 23.85
C LYS A 393 -9.78 23.07 23.47
N PHE A 394 -8.79 22.22 23.69
CA PHE A 394 -8.86 20.79 23.41
C PHE A 394 -9.90 20.06 24.28
N ASP A 395 -9.90 20.35 25.59
CA ASP A 395 -10.82 19.76 26.57
C ASP A 395 -12.27 20.25 26.32
N ALA A 396 -12.43 21.51 25.89
CA ALA A 396 -13.73 22.10 25.54
C ALA A 396 -14.21 21.74 24.12
N ASN A 397 -13.46 20.94 23.35
CA ASN A 397 -13.73 20.67 21.93
C ASN A 397 -13.95 21.96 21.11
N ALA A 398 -13.09 22.96 21.33
CA ALA A 398 -13.18 24.28 20.71
C ALA A 398 -11.89 24.66 19.98
N ILE A 399 -11.24 23.68 19.34
CA ILE A 399 -10.03 23.91 18.55
C ILE A 399 -10.46 24.61 17.24
N PRO A 400 -9.89 25.78 16.89
CA PRO A 400 -10.25 26.47 15.65
C PRO A 400 -10.00 25.59 14.42
N LEU A 401 -10.94 25.59 13.46
CA LEU A 401 -10.83 24.84 12.20
C LEU A 401 -9.52 25.12 11.46
N ALA A 402 -9.09 26.39 11.40
CA ALA A 402 -7.85 26.78 10.74
C ALA A 402 -6.59 26.12 11.34
N LYS A 403 -6.64 25.66 12.60
CA LYS A 403 -5.55 24.90 13.24
C LYS A 403 -5.65 23.40 12.97
N LEU A 404 -6.85 22.87 12.80
CA LEU A 404 -7.08 21.45 12.47
C LEU A 404 -6.88 21.17 10.97
N PHE A 405 -7.07 22.19 10.14
CA PHE A 405 -6.94 22.14 8.69
C PHE A 405 -6.06 23.31 8.21
N PRO A 406 -4.76 23.31 8.54
CA PRO A 406 -3.88 24.40 8.15
C PRO A 406 -3.65 24.40 6.64
N ARG A 407 -3.48 25.60 6.07
CA ARG A 407 -3.09 25.77 4.66
C ARG A 407 -1.68 25.26 4.36
N ASN A 408 -0.78 25.38 5.35
CA ASN A 408 0.62 25.00 5.20
C ASN A 408 0.84 23.57 5.72
N VAL A 409 1.70 22.84 5.03
CA VAL A 409 1.99 21.43 5.34
C VAL A 409 2.88 21.37 6.57
N THR A 410 2.44 20.58 7.53
CA THR A 410 3.24 20.04 8.63
C THR A 410 3.84 18.70 8.20
N ARG A 411 4.87 18.21 8.89
CA ARG A 411 5.65 17.03 8.46
C ARG A 411 4.81 15.76 8.18
N ASP A 412 3.63 15.65 8.80
CA ASP A 412 2.78 14.45 8.78
C ASP A 412 1.29 14.84 8.64
N ALA A 413 0.83 15.17 7.43
CA ALA A 413 -0.59 15.42 7.19
C ALA A 413 -1.40 14.11 7.34
N LYS A 414 -2.47 14.16 8.13
CA LYS A 414 -3.21 12.96 8.64
C LYS A 414 -4.30 12.43 7.72
N LEU A 415 -4.61 13.14 6.66
CA LEU A 415 -5.76 12.89 5.79
C LEU A 415 -5.29 12.55 4.39
N ASP A 416 -4.18 11.82 4.31
CA ASP A 416 -3.36 11.73 3.10
C ASP A 416 -3.79 10.65 2.09
N GLY A 417 -4.81 9.85 2.39
CA GLY A 417 -5.21 8.71 1.58
C GLY A 417 -6.47 8.89 0.73
N ALA A 418 -7.32 9.88 1.04
CA ALA A 418 -8.64 10.04 0.40
C ALA A 418 -8.78 11.38 -0.38
N PRO A 419 -8.67 11.36 -1.73
CA PRO A 419 -8.72 12.54 -2.60
C PRO A 419 -9.86 13.52 -2.38
N HIS A 420 -11.08 13.02 -2.16
CA HIS A 420 -12.25 13.88 -1.99
C HIS A 420 -12.28 14.53 -0.61
N ILE A 421 -11.82 13.83 0.43
CA ILE A 421 -11.65 14.39 1.78
C ILE A 421 -10.56 15.45 1.74
N HIS A 422 -9.46 15.21 1.03
CA HIS A 422 -8.43 16.20 0.77
C HIS A 422 -8.94 17.44 0.06
N ALA A 423 -9.68 17.28 -1.03
CA ALA A 423 -10.23 18.42 -1.78
C ALA A 423 -11.11 19.30 -0.89
N PHE A 424 -11.92 18.67 -0.04
CA PHE A 424 -12.71 19.36 0.97
C PHE A 424 -11.84 20.10 2.00
N VAL A 425 -10.85 19.42 2.59
CA VAL A 425 -9.94 20.01 3.57
C VAL A 425 -9.09 21.13 2.98
N HIS A 426 -8.66 20.99 1.73
CA HIS A 426 -7.91 21.98 0.99
C HIS A 426 -8.71 23.27 0.76
N ALA A 427 -10.01 23.13 0.46
CA ALA A 427 -10.94 24.27 0.37
C ALA A 427 -11.17 24.90 1.75
N LEU A 428 -11.40 24.08 2.77
CA LEU A 428 -11.63 24.53 4.15
C LEU A 428 -10.41 25.26 4.73
N ALA A 429 -9.20 24.81 4.42
CA ALA A 429 -7.95 25.45 4.85
C ALA A 429 -7.79 26.88 4.31
N ARG A 430 -8.44 27.21 3.19
CA ARG A 430 -8.41 28.56 2.57
C ARG A 430 -9.58 29.42 3.02
N ALA A 431 -10.72 28.81 3.31
CA ALA A 431 -11.92 29.49 3.74
C ALA A 431 -12.57 28.76 4.92
N PRO A 432 -11.95 28.79 6.13
CA PRO A 432 -12.43 28.02 7.28
C PRO A 432 -13.83 28.46 7.75
N GLY A 433 -14.26 29.69 7.42
CA GLY A 433 -15.61 30.18 7.68
C GLY A 433 -16.69 29.60 6.77
N ASN A 434 -16.32 28.87 5.72
CA ASN A 434 -17.24 28.29 4.74
C ASN A 434 -17.40 26.77 4.94
N LEU A 435 -17.35 26.28 6.18
CA LEU A 435 -17.54 24.87 6.47
C LEU A 435 -18.94 24.41 6.02
N ASP A 436 -18.98 23.53 5.01
CA ASP A 436 -20.17 22.81 4.60
C ASP A 436 -20.27 21.48 5.35
N MET A 437 -21.09 21.46 6.41
CA MET A 437 -21.32 20.26 7.21
C MET A 437 -22.05 19.14 6.46
N ALA A 438 -22.92 19.47 5.51
CA ALA A 438 -23.63 18.45 4.73
C ALA A 438 -22.67 17.73 3.79
N GLN A 439 -21.77 18.48 3.15
CA GLN A 439 -20.69 17.92 2.34
C GLN A 439 -19.76 17.05 3.18
N ALA A 440 -19.33 17.51 4.36
CA ALA A 440 -18.46 16.75 5.25
C ALA A 440 -19.09 15.40 5.67
N VAL A 441 -20.38 15.42 6.03
CA VAL A 441 -21.14 14.22 6.39
C VAL A 441 -21.30 13.28 5.20
N SER A 442 -21.58 13.81 4.00
CA SER A 442 -21.64 13.01 2.77
C SER A 442 -20.31 12.31 2.50
N LEU A 443 -19.19 13.04 2.62
CA LEU A 443 -17.86 12.46 2.42
C LEU A 443 -17.57 11.32 3.41
N ILE A 444 -17.90 11.49 4.69
CA ILE A 444 -17.74 10.42 5.70
C ILE A 444 -18.64 9.23 5.36
N ALA A 445 -19.89 9.48 5.00
CA ALA A 445 -20.90 8.45 4.74
C ALA A 445 -20.68 7.70 3.42
N GLU A 446 -20.11 8.34 2.41
CA GLU A 446 -19.86 7.75 1.08
C GLU A 446 -18.46 7.12 1.00
N HIS A 447 -17.58 7.41 1.96
CA HIS A 447 -16.25 6.83 2.02
C HIS A 447 -16.29 5.30 1.96
N ALA A 448 -15.59 4.74 0.98
CA ALA A 448 -15.47 3.31 0.73
C ALA A 448 -14.25 3.03 -0.16
N PRO A 449 -13.02 3.14 0.38
CA PRO A 449 -11.81 2.78 -0.36
C PRO A 449 -11.84 1.32 -0.83
N PRO A 450 -11.10 1.00 -1.91
CA PRO A 450 -10.92 -0.39 -2.32
C PRO A 450 -10.35 -1.26 -1.19
N PRO A 451 -10.66 -2.57 -1.17
CA PRO A 451 -10.18 -3.45 -0.10
C PRO A 451 -8.65 -3.51 -0.05
N VAL A 452 -8.09 -3.54 1.16
CA VAL A 452 -6.65 -3.70 1.38
C VAL A 452 -6.18 -5.07 0.87
N PRO A 453 -5.16 -5.14 -0.01
CA PRO A 453 -4.66 -6.42 -0.49
C PRO A 453 -3.97 -7.22 0.61
N TYR A 454 -4.11 -8.55 0.54
CA TYR A 454 -3.50 -9.48 1.48
C TYR A 454 -3.25 -10.82 0.80
N THR A 455 -2.42 -11.67 1.41
CA THR A 455 -2.18 -13.03 0.92
C THR A 455 -2.81 -14.06 1.85
N TRP A 456 -3.15 -15.22 1.29
CA TRP A 456 -3.57 -16.39 2.04
C TRP A 456 -2.36 -17.27 2.34
N ASN A 457 -2.14 -17.59 3.62
CA ASN A 457 -1.32 -18.71 4.05
C ASN A 457 -2.13 -20.01 3.94
N GLN A 458 -1.89 -20.79 2.88
CA GLN A 458 -2.58 -22.06 2.64
C GLN A 458 -1.92 -23.26 3.36
N GLY A 459 -0.78 -23.07 4.04
CA GLY A 459 -0.07 -24.13 4.78
C GLY A 459 1.24 -24.56 4.13
N THR A 460 1.48 -25.87 3.98
CA THR A 460 2.81 -26.45 3.65
C THR A 460 3.01 -26.75 2.16
N SER A 461 2.19 -26.19 1.26
CA SER A 461 2.33 -26.40 -0.19
C SER A 461 3.38 -25.49 -0.83
N ALA A 462 3.88 -25.86 -2.02
CA ALA A 462 4.77 -25.01 -2.83
C ALA A 462 4.15 -23.65 -3.20
N ASN A 463 2.81 -23.58 -3.23
CA ASN A 463 2.01 -22.35 -3.37
C ASN A 463 1.46 -21.90 -2.01
N ARG A 464 2.31 -21.85 -0.98
CA ARG A 464 1.91 -21.49 0.39
C ARG A 464 1.23 -20.13 0.47
N TRP A 465 1.62 -19.20 -0.40
CA TRP A 465 1.12 -17.83 -0.45
C TRP A 465 0.40 -17.59 -1.76
N ALA A 466 -0.87 -17.21 -1.68
CA ALA A 466 -1.65 -16.78 -2.83
C ALA A 466 -2.22 -15.39 -2.55
N LEU A 467 -2.08 -14.46 -3.49
CA LEU A 467 -2.71 -13.16 -3.38
C LEU A 467 -4.25 -13.34 -3.35
N ALA A 468 -4.90 -12.84 -2.31
CA ALA A 468 -6.34 -13.04 -2.11
C ALA A 468 -7.17 -12.19 -3.08
N ILE A 469 -6.72 -10.96 -3.30
CA ILE A 469 -7.32 -9.97 -4.20
C ILE A 469 -6.20 -9.17 -4.87
N PRO A 470 -6.40 -8.69 -6.12
CA PRO A 470 -5.45 -7.80 -6.77
C PRO A 470 -5.15 -6.56 -5.93
N GLY A 471 -3.95 -5.98 -6.11
CA GLY A 471 -3.63 -4.68 -5.53
C GLY A 471 -4.41 -3.58 -6.23
N PHE A 472 -5.44 -3.05 -5.57
CA PHE A 472 -6.16 -1.88 -6.04
C PHE A 472 -5.45 -0.59 -5.63
N ALA A 473 -5.42 0.40 -6.53
CA ALA A 473 -4.95 1.74 -6.19
C ALA A 473 -5.91 2.41 -5.20
N GLY A 474 -5.39 3.25 -4.29
CA GLY A 474 -6.21 3.94 -3.30
C GLY A 474 -6.76 3.06 -2.16
N ALA A 475 -6.22 1.85 -1.96
CA ALA A 475 -6.50 1.05 -0.76
C ALA A 475 -5.93 1.67 0.54
N ASP A 476 -5.14 2.73 0.40
CA ASP A 476 -4.69 3.61 1.48
C ASP A 476 -5.72 4.73 1.65
N GLY A 477 -6.23 4.97 2.88
CA GLY A 477 -7.20 6.06 3.14
C GLY A 477 -8.44 5.68 3.94
N HIS A 478 -8.59 4.42 4.36
CA HIS A 478 -9.70 3.99 5.22
C HIS A 478 -9.89 4.87 6.48
N GLY A 479 -8.79 5.37 7.06
CA GLY A 479 -8.78 6.20 8.26
C GLY A 479 -9.30 7.63 8.13
N ASP A 480 -9.29 8.17 6.92
CA ASP A 480 -9.40 9.62 6.71
C ASP A 480 -10.78 10.14 7.12
N ALA A 481 -11.84 9.36 6.90
CA ALA A 481 -13.19 9.70 7.34
C ALA A 481 -13.31 9.75 8.87
N ILE A 482 -12.60 8.88 9.59
CA ILE A 482 -12.58 8.87 11.07
C ILE A 482 -11.83 10.10 11.58
N SER A 483 -10.67 10.38 11.01
CA SER A 483 -9.87 11.56 11.35
C SER A 483 -10.62 12.86 11.05
N LEU A 484 -11.37 12.94 9.95
CA LEU A 484 -12.25 14.06 9.63
C LEU A 484 -13.35 14.20 10.69
N ALA A 485 -14.06 13.12 11.03
CA ALA A 485 -15.08 13.13 12.08
C ALA A 485 -14.50 13.61 13.42
N TRP A 486 -13.34 13.10 13.81
CA TRP A 486 -12.64 13.52 15.03
C TRP A 486 -12.28 15.01 15.02
N CYS A 487 -11.75 15.54 13.91
CA CYS A 487 -11.43 16.96 13.78
C CYS A 487 -12.70 17.83 13.90
N LEU A 488 -13.81 17.44 13.27
CA LEU A 488 -15.07 18.17 13.37
C LEU A 488 -15.60 18.19 14.81
N VAL A 489 -15.49 17.06 15.52
CA VAL A 489 -15.84 16.99 16.95
C VAL A 489 -14.97 17.91 17.77
N LYS A 490 -13.65 17.87 17.59
CA LYS A 490 -12.70 18.75 18.30
C LYS A 490 -12.81 20.23 17.95
N ALA A 491 -13.48 20.55 16.84
CA ALA A 491 -13.85 21.91 16.46
C ALA A 491 -15.22 22.35 17.00
N GLY A 492 -15.95 21.48 17.71
CA GLY A 492 -17.21 21.82 18.36
C GLY A 492 -18.46 21.48 17.55
N TYR A 493 -18.30 20.78 16.42
CA TYR A 493 -19.42 20.43 15.52
C TYR A 493 -20.07 19.08 15.84
N ARG A 494 -19.85 18.52 17.03
CA ARG A 494 -20.37 17.21 17.44
C ARG A 494 -21.88 17.07 17.20
N GLU A 495 -22.68 17.96 17.77
CA GLU A 495 -24.15 17.89 17.67
C GLU A 495 -24.63 18.09 16.22
N THR A 496 -23.97 18.96 15.46
CA THR A 496 -24.29 19.19 14.05
C THR A 496 -23.97 17.98 13.20
N LEU A 497 -22.82 17.32 13.44
CA LEU A 497 -22.45 16.07 12.80
C LEU A 497 -23.49 14.99 13.07
N LEU A 498 -23.86 14.78 14.34
CA LEU A 498 -24.85 13.78 14.74
C LEU A 498 -26.23 14.02 14.10
N ALA A 499 -26.71 15.26 14.10
CA ALA A 499 -27.99 15.62 13.49
C ALA A 499 -28.00 15.40 11.96
N GLN A 500 -26.91 15.76 11.28
CA GLN A 500 -26.77 15.56 9.83
C GLN A 500 -26.69 14.07 9.47
N VAL A 501 -25.92 13.27 10.24
CA VAL A 501 -25.84 11.81 10.02
C VAL A 501 -27.21 11.16 10.20
N ALA A 502 -27.98 11.56 11.21
CA ALA A 502 -29.33 11.05 11.43
C ALA A 502 -30.32 11.35 10.29
N SER A 503 -30.03 12.36 9.46
CA SER A 503 -30.85 12.72 8.29
C SER A 503 -30.52 11.92 7.03
N LEU A 504 -29.44 11.13 7.04
CA LEU A 504 -29.03 10.30 5.90
C LEU A 504 -29.99 9.11 5.68
N PRO A 505 -29.99 8.52 4.47
CA PRO A 505 -30.55 7.19 4.26
C PRO A 505 -30.05 6.17 5.29
N THR A 506 -30.93 5.26 5.71
CA THR A 506 -30.69 4.37 6.86
C THR A 506 -29.40 3.57 6.76
N ASP A 507 -29.07 3.03 5.59
CA ASP A 507 -27.84 2.25 5.36
C ASP A 507 -26.57 3.09 5.58
N ARG A 508 -26.58 4.33 5.09
CA ARG A 508 -25.48 5.29 5.27
C ARG A 508 -25.38 5.76 6.73
N ALA A 509 -26.52 6.09 7.34
CA ALA A 509 -26.58 6.49 8.75
C ALA A 509 -26.09 5.35 9.66
N ASP A 510 -26.56 4.12 9.44
CA ASP A 510 -26.15 2.92 10.20
C ASP A 510 -24.64 2.72 10.13
N LYS A 511 -24.04 2.83 8.93
CA LYS A 511 -22.58 2.74 8.76
C LYS A 511 -21.84 3.79 9.61
N VAL A 512 -22.26 5.05 9.55
CA VAL A 512 -21.58 6.14 10.26
C VAL A 512 -21.80 6.04 11.78
N PHE A 513 -23.02 5.78 12.25
CA PHE A 513 -23.29 5.60 13.68
C PHE A 513 -22.59 4.38 14.26
N ALA A 514 -22.44 3.29 13.50
CA ALA A 514 -21.65 2.14 13.95
C ALA A 514 -20.17 2.48 14.11
N MET A 515 -19.61 3.33 13.23
CA MET A 515 -18.26 3.88 13.39
C MET A 515 -18.18 4.82 14.62
N LEU A 516 -19.14 5.72 14.80
CA LEU A 516 -19.14 6.64 15.94
C LEU A 516 -19.29 5.91 17.29
N ALA A 517 -19.99 4.77 17.32
CA ALA A 517 -20.11 3.93 18.52
C ALA A 517 -18.75 3.41 19.02
N THR A 518 -17.73 3.33 18.16
CA THR A 518 -16.42 2.84 18.58
C THR A 518 -15.57 3.90 19.26
N PHE A 519 -15.91 5.20 19.11
CA PHE A 519 -15.18 6.27 19.78
C PHE A 519 -15.28 6.10 21.30
N ASP A 520 -14.17 6.34 22.01
CA ASP A 520 -14.19 6.47 23.47
C ASP A 520 -14.71 7.85 23.87
N ASP A 521 -15.95 8.10 23.46
CA ASP A 521 -16.72 9.32 23.69
C ASP A 521 -18.16 8.90 24.03
N GLU A 522 -18.55 9.12 25.28
CA GLU A 522 -19.86 8.68 25.80
C GLU A 522 -21.03 9.31 25.04
N VAL A 523 -20.88 10.55 24.57
CA VAL A 523 -21.93 11.24 23.80
C VAL A 523 -22.12 10.55 22.45
N MET A 524 -21.04 10.18 21.78
CA MET A 524 -21.10 9.45 20.52
C MET A 524 -21.68 8.04 20.68
N ARG A 525 -21.24 7.31 21.71
CA ARG A 525 -21.78 5.99 22.04
C ARG A 525 -23.28 6.05 22.34
N GLN A 526 -23.70 7.04 23.13
CA GLN A 526 -25.12 7.22 23.45
C GLN A 526 -25.95 7.63 22.24
N ALA A 527 -25.42 8.48 21.35
CA ALA A 527 -26.11 8.84 20.12
C ALA A 527 -26.30 7.62 19.19
N ALA A 528 -25.27 6.78 19.05
CA ALA A 528 -25.39 5.52 18.32
C ALA A 528 -26.39 4.56 18.98
N ALA A 529 -26.38 4.47 20.32
CA ALA A 529 -27.34 3.68 21.09
C ALA A 529 -28.78 4.11 20.81
N VAL A 530 -29.05 5.42 20.75
CA VAL A 530 -30.37 5.97 20.39
C VAL A 530 -30.73 5.63 18.94
N HIS A 531 -29.81 5.82 17.99
CA HIS A 531 -30.04 5.55 16.57
C HIS A 531 -30.42 4.09 16.28
N PHE A 532 -29.76 3.15 16.97
CA PHE A 532 -30.04 1.71 16.83
C PHE A 532 -31.12 1.19 17.79
N ALA A 533 -31.60 2.02 18.73
CA ALA A 533 -32.45 1.61 19.84
C ALA A 533 -31.83 0.50 20.72
N LEU A 534 -30.52 0.60 21.00
CA LEU A 534 -29.72 -0.35 21.77
C LEU A 534 -29.11 0.34 23.01
N PRO A 535 -29.86 0.47 24.12
CA PRO A 535 -29.41 1.23 25.30
C PRO A 535 -28.16 0.66 25.97
N ASP A 536 -27.84 -0.60 25.74
CA ASP A 536 -26.66 -1.32 26.25
C ASP A 536 -25.44 -1.23 25.32
N LEU A 537 -25.57 -0.62 24.13
CA LEU A 537 -24.48 -0.48 23.17
C LEU A 537 -23.23 0.20 23.75
N PRO A 538 -23.31 1.28 24.56
CA PRO A 538 -22.12 1.90 25.15
C PRO A 538 -21.31 0.93 26.02
N GLN A 539 -21.98 0.11 26.82
CA GLN A 539 -21.36 -0.89 27.67
C GLN A 539 -20.75 -2.04 26.85
N ILE A 540 -21.41 -2.45 25.77
CA ILE A 540 -20.88 -3.44 24.83
C ILE A 540 -19.62 -2.93 24.14
N MET A 541 -19.59 -1.67 23.69
CA MET A 541 -18.39 -1.06 23.09
C MET A 541 -17.25 -0.92 24.09
N ALA A 542 -17.53 -0.51 25.33
CA ALA A 542 -16.54 -0.51 26.40
C ALA A 542 -16.00 -1.94 26.68
N LEU A 543 -16.85 -2.96 26.57
CA LEU A 543 -16.43 -4.35 26.71
C LEU A 543 -15.54 -4.81 25.55
N VAL A 544 -15.90 -4.50 24.30
CA VAL A 544 -15.11 -4.87 23.11
C VAL A 544 -13.66 -4.41 23.26
N PHE A 545 -13.44 -3.19 23.73
CA PHE A 545 -12.11 -2.57 23.83
C PHE A 545 -11.41 -2.78 25.17
N LYS A 546 -11.89 -3.71 25.99
CA LYS A 546 -11.24 -4.09 27.24
C LYS A 546 -9.92 -4.81 26.96
N ASP A 547 -8.86 -4.44 27.69
CA ASP A 547 -7.51 -5.01 27.54
C ASP A 547 -7.47 -6.55 27.55
N ARG A 548 -8.31 -7.19 28.37
CA ARG A 548 -8.41 -8.65 28.49
C ARG A 548 -9.86 -9.09 28.61
N LEU A 549 -10.29 -9.90 27.65
CA LEU A 549 -11.61 -10.51 27.62
C LEU A 549 -11.60 -11.88 28.30
N ALA A 550 -12.53 -12.08 29.24
CA ALA A 550 -12.84 -13.38 29.80
C ALA A 550 -13.63 -14.24 28.81
N LEU A 551 -13.80 -15.53 29.11
CA LEU A 551 -14.55 -16.44 28.22
C LEU A 551 -16.02 -16.02 28.08
N GLU A 552 -16.60 -15.55 29.18
CA GLU A 552 -17.96 -15.04 29.27
C GLU A 552 -18.14 -13.77 28.43
N ASP A 553 -17.12 -12.91 28.39
CA ASP A 553 -17.16 -11.67 27.61
C ASP A 553 -17.32 -11.98 26.10
N HIS A 554 -16.60 -12.98 25.58
CA HIS A 554 -16.73 -13.40 24.17
C HIS A 554 -18.13 -13.96 23.87
N ALA A 555 -18.73 -14.69 24.81
CA ALA A 555 -20.10 -15.21 24.64
C ALA A 555 -21.14 -14.09 24.64
N LEU A 556 -20.94 -13.04 25.47
CA LEU A 556 -21.80 -11.87 25.49
C LEU A 556 -21.71 -11.07 24.17
N LEU A 557 -20.49 -10.84 23.68
CA LEU A 557 -20.27 -10.15 22.39
C LEU A 557 -20.90 -10.92 21.23
N ALA A 558 -20.69 -12.24 21.15
CA ALA A 558 -21.30 -13.07 20.12
C ALA A 558 -22.84 -13.01 20.16
N ALA A 559 -23.43 -13.11 21.35
CA ALA A 559 -24.88 -13.04 21.53
C ALA A 559 -25.45 -11.67 21.14
N PHE A 560 -24.79 -10.58 21.52
CA PHE A 560 -25.21 -9.22 21.15
C PHE A 560 -25.22 -9.04 19.64
N GLY A 561 -24.13 -9.43 18.96
CA GLY A 561 -24.05 -9.37 17.51
C GLY A 561 -25.11 -10.23 16.81
N HIS A 562 -25.42 -11.41 17.35
CA HIS A 562 -26.48 -12.28 16.86
C HIS A 562 -27.88 -11.63 16.97
N GLN A 563 -28.19 -11.04 18.13
CA GLN A 563 -29.51 -10.46 18.42
C GLN A 563 -29.81 -9.17 17.66
N HIS A 564 -28.78 -8.43 17.22
CA HIS A 564 -28.93 -7.09 16.67
C HIS A 564 -28.42 -6.98 15.22
N ALA A 565 -29.10 -7.66 14.29
CA ALA A 565 -28.70 -7.74 12.88
C ALA A 565 -28.51 -6.39 12.18
N ARG A 566 -29.37 -5.38 12.46
CA ARG A 566 -29.23 -4.02 11.87
C ARG A 566 -27.91 -3.36 12.28
N TYR A 567 -27.60 -3.38 13.58
CA TYR A 567 -26.34 -2.84 14.10
C TYR A 567 -25.15 -3.61 13.54
N ARG A 568 -25.22 -4.96 13.52
CA ARG A 568 -24.17 -5.81 12.95
C ARG A 568 -23.89 -5.47 11.48
N ALA A 569 -24.92 -5.31 10.66
CA ALA A 569 -24.78 -4.91 9.26
C ALA A 569 -24.12 -3.53 9.11
N GLY A 570 -24.56 -2.55 9.91
CA GLY A 570 -23.93 -1.22 9.97
C GLY A 570 -22.45 -1.28 10.39
N LEU A 571 -22.12 -2.08 11.40
CA LEU A 571 -20.77 -2.29 11.87
C LEU A 571 -19.88 -2.97 10.83
N VAL A 572 -20.37 -3.99 10.12
CA VAL A 572 -19.64 -4.65 9.04
C VAL A 572 -19.37 -3.68 7.89
N ALA A 573 -20.36 -2.87 7.51
CA ALA A 573 -20.17 -1.81 6.53
C ALA A 573 -19.10 -0.81 6.98
N ALA A 574 -19.10 -0.42 8.26
CA ALA A 574 -18.13 0.49 8.84
C ALA A 574 -16.72 -0.13 8.90
N MET A 575 -16.61 -1.41 9.29
CA MET A 575 -15.38 -2.18 9.32
C MET A 575 -14.71 -2.25 7.95
N ARG A 576 -15.49 -2.45 6.88
CA ARG A 576 -14.99 -2.50 5.50
C ARG A 576 -14.61 -1.11 4.98
N ALA A 577 -15.46 -0.11 5.21
CA ALA A 577 -15.23 1.25 4.72
C ALA A 577 -14.06 1.95 5.44
N TYR A 578 -14.00 1.83 6.77
CA TYR A 578 -13.05 2.58 7.59
C TYR A 578 -11.90 1.74 8.15
N GLY A 579 -11.85 0.44 7.83
CA GLY A 579 -10.78 -0.44 8.28
C GLY A 579 -10.72 -0.60 9.80
N LEU A 580 -11.86 -0.49 10.51
CA LEU A 580 -11.92 -0.48 11.99
C LEU A 580 -11.27 -1.71 12.62
N HIS A 581 -11.30 -2.84 11.94
CA HIS A 581 -10.77 -4.11 12.43
C HIS A 581 -9.33 -4.41 11.96
N LEU A 582 -8.77 -3.54 11.10
CA LEU A 582 -7.45 -3.73 10.50
C LEU A 582 -6.39 -2.91 11.26
N TYR A 583 -5.18 -3.45 11.33
CA TYR A 583 -4.08 -2.81 12.04
C TYR A 583 -2.77 -2.84 11.25
N SER A 584 -2.24 -1.68 10.88
CA SER A 584 -0.93 -1.57 10.22
C SER A 584 0.01 -0.69 11.03
N ASN A 585 1.23 -1.17 11.29
CA ASN A 585 2.26 -0.38 11.97
C ASN A 585 2.73 0.80 11.11
N ASN A 586 2.62 0.67 9.78
CA ASN A 586 3.13 1.64 8.83
C ASN A 586 2.06 2.67 8.44
N ARG A 587 0.80 2.25 8.37
CA ARG A 587 -0.33 3.05 7.90
C ARG A 587 -1.57 2.80 8.76
N PRO A 588 -1.63 3.39 9.97
CA PRO A 588 -2.78 3.28 10.85
C PRO A 588 -4.07 3.54 10.08
N LYS A 589 -5.02 2.59 10.08
CA LYS A 589 -6.35 2.82 9.52
C LYS A 589 -7.07 3.78 10.45
N VAL A 590 -7.44 3.34 11.65
CA VAL A 590 -7.83 4.30 12.69
C VAL A 590 -6.58 4.93 13.29
N ASP A 591 -6.51 6.27 13.30
CA ASP A 591 -5.39 6.98 13.91
C ASP A 591 -5.48 6.91 15.45
N TRP A 592 -4.93 5.85 16.04
CA TRP A 592 -4.85 5.65 17.48
C TRP A 592 -3.93 6.66 18.19
N PHE A 593 -3.28 7.58 17.47
CA PHE A 593 -2.58 8.70 18.08
C PHE A 593 -3.54 9.80 18.54
N LEU A 594 -4.82 9.77 18.13
CA LEU A 594 -5.87 10.73 18.51
C LEU A 594 -6.58 10.30 19.81
N ALA A 595 -6.88 11.26 20.69
CA ALA A 595 -7.62 10.99 21.92
C ALA A 595 -9.04 10.51 21.63
N GLY A 596 -9.49 9.50 22.38
CA GLY A 596 -10.75 8.80 22.15
C GLY A 596 -10.62 7.61 21.21
N LEU A 597 -9.46 7.42 20.56
CA LEU A 597 -9.21 6.33 19.60
C LEU A 597 -7.99 5.47 20.00
N GLU A 598 -7.40 5.68 21.17
CA GLU A 598 -6.16 5.00 21.58
C GLU A 598 -6.32 3.48 21.72
N HIS A 599 -7.53 3.00 21.97
CA HIS A 599 -7.85 1.57 22.06
C HIS A 599 -7.65 0.81 20.73
N TYR A 600 -7.49 1.51 19.60
CA TYR A 600 -7.11 0.90 18.32
C TYR A 600 -5.62 0.52 18.25
N SER A 601 -4.80 1.01 19.18
CA SER A 601 -3.39 0.61 19.25
C SER A 601 -3.24 -0.90 19.45
N LEU A 602 -2.13 -1.47 18.96
CA LEU A 602 -1.80 -2.89 19.09
C LEU A 602 -2.96 -3.82 18.63
N ALA A 603 -3.62 -3.44 17.53
CA ALA A 603 -4.73 -4.15 16.92
C ALA A 603 -6.00 -4.29 17.78
N GLY A 604 -6.20 -3.46 18.81
CA GLY A 604 -7.40 -3.54 19.68
C GLY A 604 -8.74 -3.38 18.93
N GLY A 605 -8.75 -2.64 17.82
CA GLY A 605 -9.88 -2.54 16.88
C GLY A 605 -10.40 -3.90 16.36
N SER A 606 -9.51 -4.88 16.24
CA SER A 606 -9.81 -6.21 15.72
C SER A 606 -10.76 -7.01 16.61
N ALA A 607 -10.95 -6.62 17.87
CA ALA A 607 -11.92 -7.25 18.77
C ALA A 607 -13.38 -7.08 18.32
N LEU A 608 -13.66 -6.14 17.41
CA LEU A 608 -14.98 -5.98 16.77
C LEU A 608 -15.42 -7.26 16.02
N LEU A 609 -14.47 -8.09 15.56
CA LEU A 609 -14.75 -9.40 14.96
C LEU A 609 -15.51 -10.35 15.89
N TYR A 610 -15.47 -10.14 17.21
CA TYR A 610 -16.18 -10.99 18.18
C TYR A 610 -17.69 -10.81 18.15
N LEU A 611 -18.19 -9.70 17.60
CA LEU A 611 -19.61 -9.50 17.32
C LEU A 611 -20.10 -10.33 16.12
N LEU A 612 -19.17 -10.92 15.35
CA LEU A 612 -19.46 -11.74 14.16
C LEU A 612 -19.28 -13.25 14.42
N ILE A 613 -18.97 -13.67 15.65
CA ILE A 613 -18.73 -15.09 15.98
C ILE A 613 -19.89 -15.99 15.55
N ASP A 614 -21.13 -15.55 15.75
CA ASP A 614 -22.32 -16.34 15.39
C ASP A 614 -22.78 -16.07 13.94
N HIS A 615 -22.13 -15.15 13.20
CA HIS A 615 -22.43 -14.75 11.82
C HIS A 615 -21.15 -14.48 10.99
N PRO A 616 -20.27 -15.47 10.81
CA PRO A 616 -19.02 -15.28 10.08
C PRO A 616 -19.22 -14.94 8.61
N GLU A 617 -20.36 -15.28 8.02
CA GLU A 617 -20.71 -15.02 6.62
C GLU A 617 -20.76 -13.53 6.28
N ASP A 618 -20.97 -12.68 7.29
CA ASP A 618 -20.96 -11.23 7.15
C ASP A 618 -19.54 -10.68 6.91
N ASP A 619 -18.48 -11.46 7.14
CA ASP A 619 -17.10 -11.11 6.78
C ASP A 619 -16.43 -12.21 5.93
N PRO A 620 -16.16 -11.96 4.64
CA PRO A 620 -15.60 -12.97 3.73
C PRO A 620 -14.25 -13.54 4.17
N VAL A 621 -13.45 -12.77 4.90
CA VAL A 621 -12.14 -13.21 5.39
C VAL A 621 -12.34 -14.21 6.53
N LEU A 622 -13.17 -13.86 7.52
CA LEU A 622 -13.53 -14.73 8.63
C LEU A 622 -14.18 -16.02 8.14
N GLN A 623 -15.13 -15.93 7.20
CA GLN A 623 -15.76 -17.09 6.58
C GLN A 623 -14.73 -18.01 5.91
N THR A 624 -13.77 -17.43 5.16
CA THR A 624 -12.72 -18.22 4.51
C THR A 624 -11.78 -18.89 5.51
N VAL A 625 -11.45 -18.22 6.62
CA VAL A 625 -10.67 -18.81 7.71
C VAL A 625 -11.40 -20.05 8.26
N ILE A 626 -12.70 -19.95 8.52
CA ILE A 626 -13.52 -21.05 9.05
C ILE A 626 -13.65 -22.20 8.05
N ASP A 627 -13.96 -21.91 6.79
CA ASP A 627 -14.25 -22.94 5.79
C ASP A 627 -12.99 -23.66 5.30
N LYS A 628 -11.91 -22.91 5.04
CA LYS A 628 -10.72 -23.42 4.37
C LYS A 628 -9.51 -23.59 5.29
N GLY A 629 -9.52 -22.99 6.48
CA GLY A 629 -8.34 -22.96 7.36
C GLY A 629 -7.18 -22.14 6.79
N TRP A 630 -7.47 -21.23 5.87
CA TRP A 630 -6.50 -20.31 5.28
C TRP A 630 -6.37 -19.09 6.17
N LEU A 631 -5.14 -18.68 6.47
CA LEU A 631 -4.89 -17.54 7.36
C LEU A 631 -4.53 -16.32 6.54
N PRO A 632 -5.12 -15.14 6.82
CA PRO A 632 -4.73 -13.92 6.12
C PRO A 632 -3.35 -13.46 6.62
N ASP A 633 -2.54 -12.95 5.71
CA ASP A 633 -1.17 -12.49 5.99
C ASP A 633 -0.79 -11.32 5.08
N LYS A 634 0.47 -10.89 5.19
CA LYS A 634 1.03 -9.70 4.56
C LYS A 634 0.96 -9.80 3.04
N ALA A 635 0.59 -8.71 2.39
CA ALA A 635 0.86 -8.52 0.96
C ALA A 635 2.27 -7.93 0.74
N LEU A 636 2.66 -7.75 -0.52
CA LEU A 636 3.96 -7.15 -0.89
C LEU A 636 4.21 -5.82 -0.15
N GLY A 637 5.49 -5.50 0.12
CA GLY A 637 5.89 -4.20 0.68
C GLY A 637 5.63 -4.03 2.17
N SER A 638 4.93 -2.96 2.57
CA SER A 638 4.62 -2.57 3.96
C SER A 638 3.18 -2.85 4.39
N VAL A 639 2.40 -3.56 3.58
CA VAL A 639 0.98 -3.86 3.82
C VAL A 639 0.81 -4.99 4.83
N ASP A 640 0.88 -4.64 6.12
CA ASP A 640 0.86 -5.56 7.27
C ASP A 640 -0.49 -5.65 8.00
N ASP A 641 -1.52 -4.97 7.48
CA ASP A 641 -2.88 -4.88 8.02
C ASP A 641 -3.44 -6.21 8.51
N TYR A 642 -3.58 -7.16 7.59
CA TYR A 642 -4.17 -8.46 7.86
C TYR A 642 -3.24 -9.38 8.65
N ALA A 643 -1.93 -9.27 8.47
CA ALA A 643 -0.95 -10.06 9.22
C ALA A 643 -1.02 -9.75 10.71
N ASN A 644 -1.15 -8.47 11.07
CA ASN A 644 -1.28 -8.07 12.47
C ASN A 644 -2.68 -8.38 13.06
N THR A 645 -3.73 -8.35 12.23
CA THR A 645 -5.11 -8.69 12.64
C THR A 645 -5.37 -10.20 12.70
N LYS A 646 -4.56 -11.03 12.01
CA LYS A 646 -4.68 -12.51 11.94
C LYS A 646 -5.03 -13.20 13.26
N PRO A 647 -4.42 -12.89 14.42
CA PRO A 647 -4.77 -13.51 15.71
C PRO A 647 -6.25 -13.40 16.11
N PHE A 648 -6.89 -12.30 15.75
CA PHE A 648 -8.29 -12.02 16.10
C PHE A 648 -9.24 -12.77 15.17
N TYR A 649 -8.92 -12.89 13.87
CA TYR A 649 -9.62 -13.78 12.95
C TYR A 649 -9.58 -15.23 13.43
N VAL A 650 -8.39 -15.71 13.83
CA VAL A 650 -8.22 -17.06 14.39
C VAL A 650 -9.07 -17.24 15.65
N ARG A 651 -9.03 -16.28 16.59
CA ARG A 651 -9.85 -16.36 17.81
C ARG A 651 -11.33 -16.41 17.48
N ALA A 652 -11.85 -15.51 16.65
CA ALA A 652 -13.26 -15.50 16.27
C ALA A 652 -13.68 -16.83 15.61
N ALA A 653 -12.86 -17.35 14.69
CA ALA A 653 -13.10 -18.63 14.02
C ALA A 653 -13.13 -19.81 14.99
N LEU A 654 -12.16 -19.92 15.92
CA LEU A 654 -12.13 -21.02 16.90
C LEU A 654 -13.31 -20.96 17.87
N PHE A 655 -13.76 -19.77 18.25
CA PHE A 655 -14.96 -19.61 19.08
C PHE A 655 -16.23 -19.96 18.31
N HIS A 656 -16.33 -19.60 17.03
CA HIS A 656 -17.44 -20.04 16.17
C HIS A 656 -17.48 -21.58 16.09
N LEU A 657 -16.36 -22.21 15.73
CA LEU A 657 -16.27 -23.67 15.62
C LEU A 657 -16.59 -24.34 16.96
N ALA A 658 -16.07 -23.83 18.08
CA ALA A 658 -16.38 -24.41 19.40
C ALA A 658 -17.88 -24.36 19.76
N ARG A 659 -18.62 -23.37 19.24
CA ARG A 659 -20.05 -23.19 19.53
C ARG A 659 -20.95 -23.98 18.58
N HIS A 660 -20.63 -23.96 17.29
CA HIS A 660 -21.54 -24.44 16.24
C HIS A 660 -21.05 -25.71 15.54
N GLN A 661 -19.74 -25.97 15.51
CA GLN A 661 -19.11 -27.05 14.75
C GLN A 661 -17.94 -27.69 15.55
N PRO A 662 -18.17 -28.17 16.78
CA PRO A 662 -17.11 -28.60 17.70
C PRO A 662 -16.29 -29.78 17.16
N GLU A 663 -16.85 -30.59 16.26
CA GLU A 663 -16.15 -31.66 15.55
C GLU A 663 -15.04 -31.16 14.63
N ARG A 664 -15.19 -29.96 14.04
CA ARG A 664 -14.17 -29.34 13.19
C ARG A 664 -13.09 -28.63 13.99
N LEU A 665 -13.36 -28.30 15.27
CA LEU A 665 -12.39 -27.61 16.14
C LEU A 665 -11.13 -28.44 16.36
N ASP A 666 -11.24 -29.76 16.47
CA ASP A 666 -10.11 -30.62 16.82
C ASP A 666 -8.98 -30.61 15.77
N ALA A 667 -9.31 -30.39 14.50
CA ALA A 667 -8.33 -30.23 13.43
C ALA A 667 -7.42 -29.00 13.65
N TRP A 668 -7.92 -27.95 14.30
CA TRP A 668 -7.18 -26.73 14.60
C TRP A 668 -6.29 -26.81 15.83
N LEU A 669 -6.49 -27.84 16.66
CA LEU A 669 -5.81 -28.02 17.94
C LEU A 669 -4.70 -29.08 17.88
N THR A 670 -4.41 -29.62 16.70
CA THR A 670 -3.24 -30.50 16.49
C THR A 670 -1.93 -29.71 16.66
N PRO A 671 -0.81 -30.35 17.06
CA PRO A 671 0.46 -29.64 17.23
C PRO A 671 0.89 -28.86 15.98
N ASP A 672 0.78 -29.45 14.80
CA ASP A 672 1.15 -28.82 13.53
C ASP A 672 0.24 -27.64 13.18
N ALA A 673 -1.07 -27.76 13.42
CA ALA A 673 -2.00 -26.65 13.19
C ALA A 673 -1.73 -25.51 14.17
N VAL A 674 -1.55 -25.80 15.46
CA VAL A 674 -1.23 -24.79 16.50
C VAL A 674 0.05 -24.04 16.15
N LEU A 675 1.10 -24.74 15.71
CA LEU A 675 2.36 -24.11 15.29
C LEU A 675 2.19 -23.11 14.14
N ARG A 676 1.15 -23.25 13.28
CA ARG A 676 0.92 -22.33 12.16
C ARG A 676 0.35 -20.97 12.54
N TRP A 677 -0.36 -20.88 13.65
CA TRP A 677 -1.07 -19.66 14.05
C TRP A 677 -0.65 -19.10 15.41
N THR A 678 0.18 -19.82 16.17
CA THR A 678 0.57 -19.42 17.53
C THR A 678 1.91 -18.70 17.56
N ASP A 679 1.96 -17.49 17.01
CA ASP A 679 3.20 -16.70 16.90
C ASP A 679 3.41 -15.78 18.12
N MET A 680 2.32 -15.38 18.79
CA MET A 680 2.34 -14.32 19.80
C MET A 680 1.70 -14.73 21.15
N ALA A 681 1.86 -13.86 22.16
CA ALA A 681 1.24 -14.05 23.47
C ALA A 681 -0.29 -14.13 23.39
N TYR A 682 -0.90 -13.34 22.50
CA TYR A 682 -2.34 -13.33 22.26
C TYR A 682 -2.86 -14.69 21.78
N ASP A 683 -2.14 -15.36 20.88
CA ASP A 683 -2.51 -16.67 20.35
C ASP A 683 -2.43 -17.76 21.42
N ARG A 684 -1.41 -17.72 22.27
CA ARG A 684 -1.29 -18.63 23.41
C ARG A 684 -2.45 -18.48 24.39
N GLU A 685 -2.91 -17.25 24.61
CA GLU A 685 -4.12 -16.99 25.38
C GLU A 685 -5.37 -17.54 24.69
N THR A 686 -5.51 -17.36 23.38
CA THR A 686 -6.60 -17.95 22.58
C THR A 686 -6.68 -19.47 22.80
N LEU A 687 -5.54 -20.16 22.67
CA LEU A 687 -5.47 -21.61 22.89
C LEU A 687 -5.95 -22.01 24.31
N ARG A 688 -5.54 -21.25 25.32
CA ARG A 688 -5.96 -21.47 26.72
C ARG A 688 -7.47 -21.30 26.88
N LEU A 689 -8.06 -20.26 26.29
CA LEU A 689 -9.49 -19.99 26.36
C LEU A 689 -10.32 -21.08 25.67
N VAL A 690 -9.91 -21.49 24.47
CA VAL A 690 -10.58 -22.56 23.70
C VAL A 690 -10.51 -23.89 24.45
N LYS A 691 -9.35 -24.24 25.03
CA LYS A 691 -9.22 -25.44 25.88
C LYS A 691 -10.13 -25.38 27.11
N LYS A 692 -10.24 -24.21 27.76
CA LYS A 692 -11.15 -23.99 28.89
C LYS A 692 -12.62 -24.15 28.48
N LEU A 693 -12.99 -23.66 27.30
CA LEU A 693 -14.34 -23.80 26.74
C LEU A 693 -14.68 -25.27 26.48
N LYS A 694 -13.79 -26.03 25.83
CA LYS A 694 -13.96 -27.48 25.59
C LYS A 694 -14.10 -28.29 26.90
N ALA A 695 -13.42 -27.86 27.97
CA ALA A 695 -13.51 -28.52 29.28
C ALA A 695 -14.85 -28.25 30.02
N ARG A 696 -15.59 -27.20 29.66
CA ARG A 696 -16.95 -26.96 30.19
C ARG A 696 -17.92 -27.92 29.50
N LYS A 697 -18.16 -29.10 30.10
CA LYS A 697 -19.22 -30.02 29.64
C LYS A 697 -20.57 -29.29 29.55
N PRO A 698 -21.39 -29.53 28.52
CA PRO A 698 -22.77 -29.05 28.49
C PRO A 698 -23.56 -29.64 29.67
N ALA A 699 -24.37 -28.81 30.32
CA ALA A 699 -25.14 -29.16 31.52
C ALA A 699 -26.13 -30.34 31.31
N SER A 700 -26.39 -30.74 30.06
CA SER A 700 -27.27 -31.87 29.70
C SER A 700 -26.68 -33.26 29.97
N GLN A 701 -25.44 -33.38 30.46
CA GLN A 701 -24.80 -34.66 30.80
C GLN A 701 -24.42 -34.82 32.28
N ARG A 702 -24.93 -33.99 33.18
CA ARG A 702 -24.88 -34.32 34.62
C ARG A 702 -25.92 -35.40 34.89
N LYS A 703 -25.46 -36.66 34.84
CA LYS A 703 -26.19 -37.83 35.32
C LYS A 703 -26.84 -37.50 36.67
N THR A 704 -28.15 -37.67 36.73
CA THR A 704 -28.92 -37.77 37.96
C THR A 704 -28.24 -38.81 38.86
N PRO A 705 -27.91 -38.50 40.12
CA PRO A 705 -27.50 -39.54 41.06
C PRO A 705 -28.71 -40.44 41.30
N VAL A 706 -28.49 -41.75 41.16
CA VAL A 706 -29.43 -42.80 41.59
C VAL A 706 -29.41 -42.89 43.11
#